data_AF-A0A6I5R9R7-F1
#
_entry.id   AF-A0A6I5R9R7-F1
#
_cell.length_a   1.000
_cell.length_b   1.000
_cell.length_c   1.000
_cell.angle_alpha   90.00
_cell.angle_beta   90.00
_cell.angle_gamma   90.00
#
_symmetry.space_group_name_H-M   'P 1'
#
loop_
_entity.id
_entity.type
_entity.pdbx_description
1 polymer ?
#
loop_
_entity_poly.entity_id
_entity_poly.type
_entity_poly.pdbx_seq_one_letter_code
_entity_poly.pdbx_strand_id
1 'polypeptide(L)'
;MQVLTPIVKFLIQSQQSDSEPILPIELPTLAGEQDINAVCQILNGAFLILLAGESHPDFAQAQASLETLATSPEWGDWAKFYLHSVQLITAELEQACQQDPDLKAKFQQAEAALAAHPTDEAAIADAIWSVLFPDGTGIHGQEAARVATLQGNRTVTIDQLNPHPIQNPSKQVLFTSNALLTTPLSSADLSDLDADFQAQLAEAAEEPQLYWYDHPIPIGVAAESNEILYGLQHLNEAVTFERQQQPAITDKVNCVLSVSVTHKRLQTLGKSYLKQALAASPPLDQLNVFAFTEADTDALTQQVLLPTIKHCCPNDEAAELLSVFGVDGRYGRHYSFLKAITALWHVLIDPEIKATFKIDLDQVFPQAELVEQTGASAFEHLQTPLWGATGQDATGQPIELGMIAGALVNQRDIQQGVFTPDVTFPGAGLQPDEYVFFSKLPQALSTEAEMMTRYESGTVPDGQNTCLQRIHVTGGTNGILVDSLRRFQPFTPSFIGRAEDQAYIFSTFGQSERLGYAHASGLIMRHDKEGFAQEAIAMAKVGKQVGDYLRILLFSAYAEALPQSVSQIKTATAPFTGCFISQLPITVALLRFALKVATLFHAGKSQEAIEFIHTGVTQLQEGLEFIQGDPSKLQQVYDRERQGWQLFYRALEGIEKALQAGEDWALAVQKAAAQIVADCAVN
;
A
#
# COMPACT_ATOMS: atom_id res chain seq x y z
N MET A 1 -21.63 -4.66 22.77
CA MET A 1 -21.20 -3.30 23.22
C MET A 1 -20.53 -3.26 24.60
N GLN A 2 -21.06 -3.91 25.64
CA GLN A 2 -20.62 -3.75 27.05
C GLN A 2 -19.10 -3.90 27.31
N VAL A 3 -18.40 -4.72 26.53
CA VAL A 3 -16.95 -4.98 26.72
C VAL A 3 -16.04 -3.81 26.28
N LEU A 4 -16.48 -2.97 25.34
CA LEU A 4 -15.69 -1.84 24.83
C LEU A 4 -15.90 -0.57 25.68
N THR A 5 -17.07 -0.45 26.30
CA THR A 5 -17.50 0.73 27.06
C THR A 5 -16.48 1.23 28.10
N PRO A 6 -15.85 0.38 28.94
CA PRO A 6 -14.86 0.85 29.91
C PRO A 6 -13.66 1.55 29.26
N ILE A 7 -13.20 1.06 28.11
CA ILE A 7 -12.06 1.61 27.37
C ILE A 7 -12.42 2.99 26.80
N VAL A 8 -13.57 3.11 26.12
CA VAL A 8 -14.00 4.39 25.54
C VAL A 8 -14.25 5.41 26.64
N LYS A 9 -14.87 5.00 27.74
CA LYS A 9 -15.07 5.87 28.92
C LYS A 9 -13.75 6.35 29.50
N PHE A 10 -12.73 5.50 29.59
CA PHE A 10 -11.39 5.89 30.03
C PHE A 10 -10.76 6.95 29.11
N LEU A 11 -10.95 6.81 27.79
CA LEU A 11 -10.40 7.75 26.82
C LEU A 11 -11.07 9.13 26.89
N ILE A 12 -12.40 9.20 27.06
CA ILE A 12 -13.15 10.46 26.89
C ILE A 12 -13.68 11.11 28.16
N GLN A 13 -13.77 10.37 29.26
CA GLN A 13 -14.37 10.83 30.50
C GLN A 13 -13.35 10.86 31.64
N SER A 14 -13.38 11.94 32.43
CA SER A 14 -12.60 12.04 33.65
C SER A 14 -12.93 10.89 34.62
N GLN A 15 -11.89 10.26 35.17
CA GLN A 15 -12.04 9.09 36.03
C GLN A 15 -12.15 9.43 37.52
N GLN A 16 -11.62 10.59 37.93
CA GLN A 16 -11.66 11.15 39.28
C GLN A 16 -11.77 12.68 39.20
N SER A 17 -12.20 13.36 40.27
CA SER A 17 -12.40 14.83 40.27
C SER A 17 -11.17 15.65 39.83
N ASP A 18 -9.96 15.06 39.90
CA ASP A 18 -8.69 15.73 39.58
C ASP A 18 -7.90 15.06 38.43
N SER A 19 -8.47 14.09 37.70
CA SER A 19 -7.78 13.48 36.53
C SER A 19 -8.42 13.90 35.22
N GLU A 20 -7.62 14.47 34.32
CA GLU A 20 -8.07 14.80 32.96
C GLU A 20 -8.17 13.52 32.11
N PRO A 21 -9.24 13.34 31.32
CA PRO A 21 -9.30 12.27 30.33
C PRO A 21 -8.26 12.49 29.23
N ILE A 22 -7.94 11.42 28.49
CA ILE A 22 -7.03 11.50 27.34
C ILE A 22 -7.55 12.48 26.28
N LEU A 23 -8.87 12.49 26.04
CA LEU A 23 -9.52 13.44 25.15
C LEU A 23 -10.94 13.79 25.65
N PRO A 24 -11.12 14.88 26.42
CA PRO A 24 -12.43 15.24 26.94
C PRO A 24 -13.43 15.53 25.82
N ILE A 25 -14.62 14.95 25.90
CA ILE A 25 -15.72 15.16 24.96
C ILE A 25 -16.88 15.85 25.68
N GLU A 26 -17.29 16.99 25.16
CA GLU A 26 -18.48 17.74 25.59
C GLU A 26 -19.39 17.99 24.39
N LEU A 27 -20.70 17.90 24.58
CA LEU A 27 -21.67 18.23 23.53
C LEU A 27 -21.96 19.73 23.54
N PRO A 28 -21.71 20.48 22.45
CA PRO A 28 -22.05 21.89 22.41
C PRO A 28 -23.58 22.08 22.42
N THR A 29 -24.03 23.24 22.90
CA THR A 29 -25.44 23.62 22.86
C THR A 29 -25.80 24.09 21.45
N LEU A 30 -26.80 23.47 20.82
CA LEU A 30 -27.31 23.90 19.51
C LEU A 30 -27.96 25.28 19.61
N ALA A 31 -27.36 26.30 18.98
CA ALA A 31 -27.99 27.60 18.78
C ALA A 31 -28.88 27.65 17.51
N GLY A 32 -28.95 26.54 16.75
CA GLY A 32 -29.70 26.35 15.51
C GLY A 32 -28.97 25.38 14.56
N GLU A 33 -29.65 24.86 13.52
CA GLU A 33 -29.08 23.92 12.53
C GLU A 33 -28.05 24.55 11.57
N GLN A 34 -27.80 25.86 11.65
CA GLN A 34 -26.93 26.60 10.71
C GLN A 34 -25.45 26.65 11.11
N ASP A 35 -25.08 26.20 12.32
CA ASP A 35 -23.68 26.14 12.73
C ASP A 35 -23.07 24.76 12.43
N ILE A 36 -22.48 24.64 11.24
CA ILE A 36 -21.82 23.41 10.76
C ILE A 36 -20.76 22.90 11.75
N ASN A 37 -20.04 23.78 12.45
CA ASN A 37 -19.02 23.35 13.41
C ASN A 37 -19.67 22.65 14.61
N ALA A 38 -20.70 23.28 15.19
CA ALA A 38 -21.43 22.72 16.32
C ALA A 38 -22.13 21.41 15.95
N VAL A 39 -22.75 21.33 14.77
CA VAL A 39 -23.42 20.11 14.29
C VAL A 39 -22.40 18.97 14.12
N CYS A 40 -21.27 19.20 13.47
CA CYS A 40 -20.23 18.19 13.29
C CYS A 40 -19.61 17.72 14.61
N GLN A 41 -19.40 18.63 15.57
CA GLN A 41 -18.97 18.28 16.92
C GLN A 41 -19.99 17.39 17.64
N ILE A 42 -21.29 17.68 17.49
CA ILE A 42 -22.38 16.87 18.06
C ILE A 42 -22.42 15.49 17.42
N LEU A 43 -22.38 15.39 16.09
CA LEU A 43 -22.39 14.11 15.38
C LEU A 43 -21.29 13.17 15.89
N ASN A 44 -20.05 13.68 15.91
CA ASN A 44 -18.88 12.90 16.33
C ASN A 44 -18.83 12.64 17.85
N GLY A 45 -19.10 13.66 18.66
CA GLY A 45 -19.09 13.57 20.11
C GLY A 45 -20.19 12.64 20.64
N ALA A 46 -21.40 12.73 20.08
CA ALA A 46 -22.51 11.87 20.43
C ALA A 46 -22.19 10.40 20.13
N PHE A 47 -21.56 10.11 18.98
CA PHE A 47 -21.10 8.76 18.65
C PHE A 47 -20.15 8.20 19.72
N LEU A 48 -19.12 8.95 20.12
CA LEU A 48 -18.18 8.52 21.17
C LEU A 48 -18.88 8.31 22.52
N ILE A 49 -19.81 9.19 22.89
CA ILE A 49 -20.61 9.07 24.12
C ILE A 49 -21.51 7.83 24.10
N LEU A 50 -22.14 7.51 22.96
CA LEU A 50 -22.93 6.28 22.84
C LEU A 50 -22.08 5.02 23.05
N LEU A 51 -20.85 5.00 22.54
CA LEU A 51 -19.91 3.89 22.78
C LEU A 51 -19.43 3.81 24.24
N ALA A 52 -19.35 4.95 24.94
CA ALA A 52 -19.10 5.01 26.40
C ALA A 52 -20.30 4.55 27.25
N GLY A 53 -21.44 4.24 26.62
CA GLY A 53 -22.58 3.54 27.23
C GLY A 53 -23.44 4.39 28.17
N GLU A 54 -24.57 3.80 28.59
CA GLU A 54 -25.64 4.47 29.36
C GLU A 54 -25.21 5.09 30.69
N SER A 55 -24.06 4.68 31.23
CA SER A 55 -23.50 5.27 32.46
C SER A 55 -22.87 6.66 32.24
N HIS A 56 -22.67 7.09 30.99
CA HIS A 56 -22.16 8.41 30.67
C HIS A 56 -23.25 9.47 30.93
N PRO A 57 -22.95 10.60 31.60
CA PRO A 57 -23.96 11.62 31.97
C PRO A 57 -24.78 12.13 30.78
N ASP A 58 -24.13 12.30 29.63
CA ASP A 58 -24.74 12.86 28.42
C ASP A 58 -25.32 11.81 27.47
N PHE A 59 -25.40 10.53 27.86
CA PHE A 59 -25.82 9.45 26.95
C PHE A 59 -27.19 9.70 26.30
N ALA A 60 -28.20 10.05 27.10
CA ALA A 60 -29.55 10.30 26.60
C ALA A 60 -29.61 11.51 25.66
N GLN A 61 -28.81 12.56 25.94
CA GLN A 61 -28.70 13.74 25.09
C GLN A 61 -28.00 13.42 23.76
N ALA A 62 -26.91 12.64 23.80
CA ALA A 62 -26.18 12.18 22.63
C ALA A 62 -27.09 11.37 21.69
N GLN A 63 -27.83 10.40 22.25
CA GLN A 63 -28.77 9.58 21.50
C GLN A 63 -29.85 10.45 20.81
N ALA A 64 -30.53 11.30 21.58
CA ALA A 64 -31.59 12.15 21.06
C ALA A 64 -31.10 13.12 19.98
N SER A 65 -29.86 13.61 20.11
CA SER A 65 -29.25 14.50 19.11
C SER A 65 -29.01 13.80 17.78
N LEU A 66 -28.44 12.59 17.79
CA LEU A 66 -28.22 11.80 16.58
C LEU A 66 -29.54 11.38 15.93
N GLU A 67 -30.52 10.93 16.72
CA GLU A 67 -31.85 10.56 16.20
C GLU A 67 -32.57 11.75 15.57
N THR A 68 -32.46 12.94 16.17
CA THR A 68 -33.02 14.17 15.60
C THR A 68 -32.32 14.53 14.29
N LEU A 69 -30.99 14.60 14.29
CA LEU A 69 -30.20 14.95 13.10
C LEU A 69 -30.37 13.93 11.97
N ALA A 70 -30.65 12.65 12.27
CA ALA A 70 -30.93 11.62 11.26
C ALA A 70 -32.18 11.92 10.41
N THR A 71 -33.07 12.79 10.88
CA THR A 71 -34.25 13.26 10.13
C THR A 71 -33.99 14.54 9.33
N SER A 72 -32.83 15.17 9.51
CA SER A 72 -32.44 16.38 8.78
C SER A 72 -32.19 16.08 7.29
N PRO A 73 -32.69 16.91 6.36
CA PRO A 73 -32.33 16.80 4.95
C PRO A 73 -30.84 17.05 4.66
N GLU A 74 -30.17 17.85 5.50
CA GLU A 74 -28.77 18.26 5.30
C GLU A 74 -27.80 17.31 6.02
N TRP A 75 -28.11 16.93 7.25
CA TRP A 75 -27.21 16.15 8.13
C TRP A 75 -27.62 14.69 8.30
N GLY A 76 -28.75 14.30 7.72
CA GLY A 76 -29.37 13.00 7.95
C GLY A 76 -28.48 11.83 7.63
N ASP A 77 -27.71 11.91 6.55
CA ASP A 77 -26.88 10.78 6.11
C ASP A 77 -25.67 10.56 7.03
N TRP A 78 -25.06 11.63 7.53
CA TRP A 78 -23.97 11.52 8.51
C TRP A 78 -24.46 11.01 9.86
N ALA A 79 -25.62 11.50 10.33
CA ALA A 79 -26.22 11.02 11.57
C ALA A 79 -26.61 9.54 11.48
N LYS A 80 -27.20 9.11 10.35
CA LYS A 80 -27.50 7.69 10.10
C LYS A 80 -26.23 6.84 10.03
N PHE A 81 -25.16 7.34 9.41
CA PHE A 81 -23.87 6.65 9.40
C PHE A 81 -23.34 6.39 10.81
N TYR A 82 -23.36 7.39 11.70
CA TYR A 82 -22.91 7.21 13.08
C TYR A 82 -23.83 6.27 13.88
N LEU A 83 -25.15 6.37 13.72
CA LEU A 83 -26.10 5.44 14.36
C LEU A 83 -25.90 3.99 13.88
N HIS A 84 -25.74 3.79 12.58
CA HIS A 84 -25.47 2.49 11.99
C HIS A 84 -24.11 1.94 12.45
N SER A 85 -23.10 2.80 12.55
CA SER A 85 -21.77 2.46 13.06
C SER A 85 -21.82 1.89 14.49
N VAL A 86 -22.64 2.45 15.39
CA VAL A 86 -22.83 1.90 16.74
C VAL A 86 -23.40 0.47 16.70
N GLN A 87 -24.33 0.21 15.78
CA GLN A 87 -24.92 -1.13 15.60
C GLN A 87 -23.89 -2.12 15.06
N LEU A 88 -23.10 -1.73 14.06
CA LEU A 88 -22.05 -2.58 13.48
C LEU A 88 -20.98 -2.94 14.51
N ILE A 89 -20.48 -1.96 15.27
CA ILE A 89 -19.51 -2.19 16.36
C ILE A 89 -20.08 -3.15 17.40
N THR A 90 -21.35 -2.98 17.76
CA THR A 90 -22.01 -3.84 18.74
C THR A 90 -22.08 -5.28 18.25
N ALA A 91 -22.50 -5.50 17.00
CA ALA A 91 -22.58 -6.81 16.38
C ALA A 91 -21.20 -7.47 16.23
N GLU A 92 -20.19 -6.73 15.77
CA GLU A 92 -18.82 -7.22 15.62
C GLU A 92 -18.26 -7.70 16.97
N LEU A 93 -18.38 -6.90 18.03
CA LEU A 93 -17.89 -7.26 19.36
C LEU A 93 -18.60 -8.49 19.93
N GLU A 94 -19.92 -8.58 19.77
CA GLU A 94 -20.70 -9.71 20.25
C GLU A 94 -20.31 -11.00 19.53
N GLN A 95 -20.20 -10.96 18.20
CA GLN A 95 -19.76 -12.09 17.40
C GLN A 95 -18.32 -12.49 17.75
N ALA A 96 -17.38 -11.54 17.78
CA ALA A 96 -15.98 -11.82 18.03
C ALA A 96 -15.76 -12.41 19.43
N CYS A 97 -16.37 -11.84 20.48
CA CYS A 97 -16.27 -12.38 21.85
C CYS A 97 -17.02 -13.71 22.05
N GLN A 98 -18.02 -14.01 21.20
CA GLN A 98 -18.69 -15.31 21.21
C GLN A 98 -17.81 -16.39 20.56
N GLN A 99 -17.10 -16.04 19.49
CA GLN A 99 -16.23 -16.94 18.74
C GLN A 99 -14.86 -17.13 19.41
N ASP A 100 -14.36 -16.11 20.11
CA ASP A 100 -13.06 -16.09 20.78
C ASP A 100 -13.20 -15.73 22.27
N PRO A 101 -13.30 -16.74 23.17
CA PRO A 101 -13.34 -16.51 24.61
C PRO A 101 -12.07 -15.83 25.16
N ASP A 102 -10.91 -15.99 24.52
CA ASP A 102 -9.66 -15.38 24.97
C ASP A 102 -9.70 -13.88 24.70
N LEU A 103 -10.25 -13.44 23.56
CA LEU A 103 -10.50 -12.02 23.30
C LEU A 103 -11.41 -11.40 24.37
N LYS A 104 -12.49 -12.10 24.74
CA LYS A 104 -13.38 -11.64 25.82
C LYS A 104 -12.65 -11.50 27.15
N ALA A 105 -11.79 -12.46 27.49
CA ALA A 105 -10.98 -12.40 28.70
C ALA A 105 -9.98 -11.22 28.69
N LYS A 106 -9.39 -10.91 27.53
CA LYS A 106 -8.52 -9.74 27.37
C LYS A 106 -9.26 -8.42 27.60
N PHE A 107 -10.51 -8.28 27.13
CA PHE A 107 -11.32 -7.10 27.45
C PHE A 107 -11.54 -6.92 28.96
N GLN A 108 -11.83 -8.01 29.68
CA GLN A 108 -12.00 -7.97 31.14
C GLN A 108 -10.70 -7.60 31.86
N GLN A 109 -9.56 -8.06 31.36
CA GLN A 109 -8.24 -7.70 31.89
C GLN A 109 -7.91 -6.23 31.62
N ALA A 110 -8.19 -5.73 30.42
CA ALA A 110 -8.01 -4.34 30.07
C ALA A 110 -8.90 -3.42 30.93
N GLU A 111 -10.17 -3.79 31.13
CA GLU A 111 -11.08 -3.08 32.04
C GLU A 111 -10.51 -3.02 33.47
N ALA A 112 -10.08 -4.17 34.03
CA ALA A 112 -9.51 -4.22 35.36
C ALA A 112 -8.23 -3.39 35.51
N ALA A 113 -7.37 -3.38 34.48
CA ALA A 113 -6.15 -2.59 34.45
C ALA A 113 -6.46 -1.08 34.41
N LEU A 114 -7.40 -0.63 33.58
CA LEU A 114 -7.78 0.77 33.46
C LEU A 114 -8.55 1.29 34.68
N ALA A 115 -9.34 0.43 35.33
CA ALA A 115 -10.03 0.75 36.58
C ALA A 115 -9.07 0.98 37.77
N ALA A 116 -7.82 0.51 37.67
CA ALA A 116 -6.77 0.84 38.65
C ALA A 116 -6.20 2.26 38.46
N HIS A 117 -6.67 3.00 37.45
CA HIS A 117 -6.24 4.36 37.08
C HIS A 117 -4.72 4.49 36.94
N PRO A 118 -4.10 3.70 36.04
CA PRO A 118 -2.68 3.82 35.76
C PRO A 118 -2.37 5.23 35.23
N THR A 119 -1.21 5.77 35.63
CA THR A 119 -0.69 7.06 35.13
C THR A 119 0.43 6.89 34.12
N ASP A 120 0.93 5.67 33.95
CA ASP A 120 1.98 5.34 32.99
C ASP A 120 1.36 5.14 31.60
N GLU A 121 1.76 5.98 30.65
CA GLU A 121 1.25 5.96 29.26
C GLU A 121 1.47 4.59 28.60
N ALA A 122 2.62 3.95 28.86
CA ALA A 122 2.94 2.64 28.31
C ALA A 122 1.99 1.55 28.84
N ALA A 123 1.74 1.54 30.16
CA ALA A 123 0.79 0.60 30.77
C ALA A 123 -0.65 0.82 30.28
N ILE A 124 -1.08 2.08 30.10
CA ILE A 124 -2.39 2.41 29.52
C ILE A 124 -2.47 1.88 28.09
N ALA A 125 -1.47 2.20 27.26
CA ALA A 125 -1.40 1.80 25.88
C ALA A 125 -1.42 0.27 25.74
N ASP A 126 -0.58 -0.45 26.50
CA ASP A 126 -0.55 -1.92 26.47
C ASP A 126 -1.89 -2.54 26.87
N ALA A 127 -2.59 -1.98 27.87
CA ALA A 127 -3.91 -2.46 28.27
C ALA A 127 -4.93 -2.32 27.13
N ILE A 128 -4.98 -1.17 26.46
CA ILE A 128 -5.91 -0.91 25.35
C ILE A 128 -5.50 -1.69 24.08
N TRP A 129 -4.22 -1.67 23.73
CA TRP A 129 -3.67 -2.39 22.58
C TRP A 129 -3.85 -3.90 22.70
N SER A 130 -3.83 -4.47 23.91
CA SER A 130 -4.04 -5.92 24.10
C SER A 130 -5.33 -6.46 23.46
N VAL A 131 -6.33 -5.59 23.26
CA VAL A 131 -7.60 -5.91 22.59
C VAL A 131 -7.76 -5.21 21.23
N LEU A 132 -7.42 -3.94 21.10
CA LEU A 132 -7.68 -3.16 19.87
C LEU A 132 -6.51 -3.17 18.88
N PHE A 133 -5.28 -3.40 19.34
CA PHE A 133 -4.07 -3.42 18.52
C PHE A 133 -2.97 -4.34 19.08
N PRO A 134 -3.20 -5.67 19.13
CA PRO A 134 -2.31 -6.58 19.87
C PRO A 134 -0.86 -6.61 19.35
N ASP A 135 -0.65 -6.22 18.09
CA ASP A 135 0.66 -6.13 17.46
C ASP A 135 1.55 -5.02 18.07
N GLY A 136 0.97 -4.04 18.75
CA GLY A 136 1.69 -2.98 19.47
C GLY A 136 2.15 -3.39 20.88
N THR A 137 1.49 -4.38 21.49
CA THR A 137 1.71 -4.73 22.89
C THR A 137 3.14 -5.21 23.17
N GLY A 138 3.74 -4.66 24.22
CA GLY A 138 5.07 -5.07 24.69
C GLY A 138 6.22 -4.70 23.74
N ILE A 139 6.01 -3.76 22.82
CA ILE A 139 7.10 -3.17 22.03
C ILE A 139 7.73 -1.99 22.77
N HIS A 140 6.92 -1.09 23.30
CA HIS A 140 7.40 0.12 23.97
C HIS A 140 8.25 -0.25 25.20
N GLY A 141 9.47 0.29 25.27
CA GLY A 141 10.46 -0.02 26.32
C GLY A 141 11.13 -1.40 26.21
N GLN A 142 10.83 -2.18 25.16
CA GLN A 142 11.42 -3.50 24.88
C GLN A 142 11.91 -3.62 23.44
N GLU A 143 12.17 -2.49 22.77
CA GLU A 143 12.42 -2.38 21.34
C GLU A 143 13.53 -3.33 20.87
N ALA A 144 14.70 -3.29 21.50
CA ALA A 144 15.84 -4.13 21.14
C ALA A 144 15.55 -5.63 21.27
N ALA A 145 14.81 -6.05 22.31
CA ALA A 145 14.43 -7.45 22.50
C ALA A 145 13.43 -7.92 21.44
N ARG A 146 12.49 -7.04 21.06
CA ARG A 146 11.51 -7.31 20.01
C ARG A 146 12.15 -7.34 18.63
N VAL A 147 13.14 -6.49 18.36
CA VAL A 147 13.96 -6.53 17.13
C VAL A 147 14.62 -7.89 16.98
N ALA A 148 15.34 -8.37 18.01
CA ALA A 148 15.99 -9.68 17.96
C ALA A 148 15.00 -10.84 17.81
N THR A 149 13.84 -10.76 18.48
CA THR A 149 12.77 -11.76 18.34
C THR A 149 12.23 -11.79 16.91
N LEU A 150 11.99 -10.63 16.31
CA LEU A 150 11.49 -10.53 14.95
C LEU A 150 12.51 -11.04 13.93
N GLN A 151 13.80 -10.73 14.08
CA GLN A 151 14.87 -11.30 13.25
C GLN A 151 14.87 -12.84 13.29
N GLY A 152 14.71 -13.43 14.48
CA GLY A 152 14.56 -14.88 14.64
C GLY A 152 13.36 -15.42 13.85
N ASN A 153 12.19 -14.77 13.96
CA ASN A 153 10.98 -15.17 13.24
C ASN A 153 11.07 -14.98 11.72
N ARG A 154 11.97 -14.11 11.25
CA ARG A 154 12.22 -13.85 9.82
C ARG A 154 13.34 -14.68 9.24
N THR A 155 14.10 -15.41 10.06
CA THR A 155 15.22 -16.19 9.58
C THR A 155 14.73 -17.35 8.70
N VAL A 156 15.39 -17.52 7.56
CA VAL A 156 15.22 -18.62 6.63
C VAL A 156 16.52 -19.42 6.61
N THR A 157 16.43 -20.72 6.79
CA THR A 157 17.54 -21.65 6.54
C THR A 157 17.55 -22.00 5.06
N ILE A 158 18.66 -21.73 4.39
CA ILE A 158 18.80 -21.93 2.94
C ILE A 158 19.14 -23.40 2.66
N ASP A 159 18.31 -24.04 1.83
CA ASP A 159 18.57 -25.38 1.31
C ASP A 159 19.39 -25.29 0.01
N GLN A 160 19.03 -24.35 -0.87
CA GLN A 160 19.70 -24.14 -2.14
C GLN A 160 19.61 -22.67 -2.58
N LEU A 161 20.76 -22.07 -2.86
CA LEU A 161 20.85 -20.77 -3.54
C LEU A 161 20.37 -20.86 -4.99
N ASN A 162 19.89 -19.75 -5.55
CA ASN A 162 19.48 -19.70 -6.95
C ASN A 162 20.65 -20.13 -7.87
N PRO A 163 20.51 -21.23 -8.65
CA PRO A 163 21.57 -21.69 -9.54
C PRO A 163 21.77 -20.79 -10.77
N HIS A 164 20.79 -19.93 -11.07
CA HIS A 164 20.77 -19.04 -12.23
C HIS A 164 20.39 -17.61 -11.80
N PRO A 165 21.20 -16.96 -10.96
CA PRO A 165 20.93 -15.59 -10.53
C PRO A 165 20.92 -14.63 -11.72
N ILE A 166 20.39 -13.42 -11.51
CA ILE A 166 20.56 -12.32 -12.46
C ILE A 166 22.07 -12.07 -12.61
N GLN A 167 22.53 -12.02 -13.86
CA GLN A 167 23.94 -11.80 -14.23
C GLN A 167 24.16 -10.42 -14.85
N ASN A 168 23.14 -9.92 -15.55
CA ASN A 168 23.16 -8.60 -16.16
C ASN A 168 21.84 -7.88 -15.87
N PRO A 169 21.74 -7.13 -14.75
CA PRO A 169 20.51 -6.44 -14.39
C PRO A 169 20.02 -5.47 -15.46
N SER A 170 20.93 -4.81 -16.18
CA SER A 170 20.56 -3.84 -17.22
C SER A 170 19.75 -4.45 -18.38
N LYS A 171 19.92 -5.76 -18.60
CA LYS A 171 19.31 -6.50 -19.71
C LYS A 171 18.27 -7.53 -19.25
N GLN A 172 18.43 -8.06 -18.04
CA GLN A 172 17.60 -9.14 -17.51
C GLN A 172 16.51 -8.65 -16.56
N VAL A 173 16.55 -7.39 -16.12
CA VAL A 173 15.54 -6.79 -15.23
C VAL A 173 14.76 -5.72 -15.99
N LEU A 174 13.44 -5.87 -16.04
CA LEU A 174 12.53 -4.82 -16.48
C LEU A 174 12.26 -3.89 -15.30
N PHE A 175 12.73 -2.65 -15.39
CA PHE A 175 12.43 -1.64 -14.36
C PHE A 175 11.02 -1.12 -14.59
N THR A 176 10.29 -0.88 -13.51
CA THR A 176 8.89 -0.48 -13.59
C THR A 176 8.59 0.64 -12.59
N SER A 177 7.67 1.54 -12.96
CA SER A 177 7.21 2.58 -12.06
C SER A 177 5.80 3.08 -12.42
N ASN A 178 5.20 3.86 -11.52
CA ASN A 178 3.91 4.51 -11.74
C ASN A 178 4.10 6.00 -12.04
N ALA A 179 3.47 6.47 -13.11
CA ALA A 179 3.29 7.87 -13.44
C ALA A 179 1.84 8.24 -13.15
N LEU A 180 1.61 8.82 -11.97
CA LEU A 180 0.27 9.19 -11.49
C LEU A 180 0.02 10.65 -11.83
N LEU A 181 -0.92 10.94 -12.74
CA LEU A 181 -1.18 12.30 -13.20
C LEU A 181 -2.52 12.83 -12.70
N THR A 182 -2.57 14.12 -12.41
CA THR A 182 -3.81 14.83 -12.03
C THR A 182 -3.96 16.16 -12.74
N THR A 183 -5.13 16.77 -12.57
CA THR A 183 -5.46 18.09 -13.10
C THR A 183 -4.46 19.15 -12.61
N PRO A 184 -4.25 20.24 -13.35
CA PRO A 184 -3.33 21.30 -12.95
C PRO A 184 -3.71 21.94 -11.62
N LEU A 185 -2.71 22.48 -10.94
CA LEU A 185 -2.94 23.40 -9.83
C LEU A 185 -3.53 24.71 -10.37
N SER A 186 -4.30 25.42 -9.55
CA SER A 186 -4.85 26.74 -9.92
C SER A 186 -3.77 27.78 -10.25
N SER A 187 -2.56 27.56 -9.76
CA SER A 187 -1.37 28.38 -9.96
C SER A 187 -0.48 27.91 -11.12
N ALA A 188 -0.82 26.81 -11.81
CA ALA A 188 0.03 26.22 -12.83
C ALA A 188 0.19 27.14 -14.05
N ASP A 189 1.43 27.28 -14.54
CA ASP A 189 1.72 27.91 -15.81
C ASP A 189 1.58 26.88 -16.93
N LEU A 190 0.58 27.08 -17.79
CA LEU A 190 0.27 26.18 -18.90
C LEU A 190 0.70 26.77 -20.26
N SER A 191 1.43 27.89 -20.26
CA SER A 191 1.75 28.65 -21.48
C SER A 191 2.59 27.88 -22.50
N ASP A 192 3.37 26.89 -22.05
CA ASP A 192 4.16 26.00 -22.91
C ASP A 192 3.34 24.88 -23.58
N LEU A 193 2.09 24.66 -23.14
CA LEU A 193 1.16 23.68 -23.74
C LEU A 193 0.37 24.34 -24.88
N ASP A 194 0.07 23.59 -25.93
CA ASP A 194 -0.74 24.12 -27.03
C ASP A 194 -2.21 24.39 -26.63
N ALA A 195 -2.87 25.27 -27.38
CA ALA A 195 -4.22 25.74 -27.03
C ALA A 195 -5.29 24.63 -27.04
N ASP A 196 -5.12 23.58 -27.84
CA ASP A 196 -6.04 22.45 -27.88
C ASP A 196 -5.85 21.57 -26.64
N PHE A 197 -4.59 21.31 -26.26
CA PHE A 197 -4.26 20.62 -25.02
C PHE A 197 -4.78 21.36 -23.79
N GLN A 198 -4.62 22.69 -23.73
CA GLN A 198 -5.15 23.52 -22.64
C GLN A 198 -6.68 23.44 -22.54
N ALA A 199 -7.38 23.44 -23.68
CA ALA A 199 -8.84 23.33 -23.70
C ALA A 199 -9.30 21.96 -23.18
N GLN A 200 -8.69 20.86 -23.64
CA GLN A 200 -9.01 19.51 -23.16
C GLN A 200 -8.70 19.33 -21.67
N LEU A 201 -7.65 19.98 -21.17
CA LEU A 201 -7.26 19.94 -19.77
C LEU A 201 -8.24 20.71 -18.87
N ALA A 202 -8.75 21.85 -19.34
CA ALA A 202 -9.81 22.59 -18.66
C ALA A 202 -11.09 21.76 -18.56
N GLU A 203 -11.49 21.07 -19.64
CA GLU A 203 -12.63 20.14 -19.61
C GLU A 203 -12.41 18.98 -18.63
N ALA A 204 -11.18 18.45 -18.54
CA ALA A 204 -10.86 17.38 -17.59
C ALA A 204 -10.95 17.85 -16.13
N ALA A 205 -10.63 19.11 -15.83
CA ALA A 205 -10.70 19.69 -14.49
C ALA A 205 -12.12 19.95 -14.00
N GLU A 206 -13.13 19.93 -14.89
CA GLU A 206 -14.55 20.02 -14.52
C GLU A 206 -15.16 18.64 -14.18
N GLU A 207 -14.47 17.55 -14.47
CA GLU A 207 -14.95 16.20 -14.16
C GLU A 207 -14.77 15.85 -12.67
N PRO A 208 -15.60 14.96 -12.11
CA PRO A 208 -15.33 14.40 -10.80
C PRO A 208 -14.08 13.51 -10.83
N GLN A 209 -13.23 13.68 -9.82
CA GLN A 209 -12.09 12.78 -9.58
C GLN A 209 -12.58 11.35 -9.30
N LEU A 210 -11.97 10.36 -9.96
CA LEU A 210 -12.32 8.95 -9.85
C LEU A 210 -11.41 8.18 -8.88
N TYR A 211 -10.13 8.58 -8.78
CA TYR A 211 -9.12 7.87 -8.00
C TYR A 211 -8.32 8.84 -7.12
N TRP A 212 -7.92 8.37 -5.93
CA TRP A 212 -7.12 9.13 -4.98
C TRP A 212 -5.75 8.48 -4.84
N TYR A 213 -4.72 9.24 -5.20
CA TYR A 213 -3.34 8.84 -5.10
C TYR A 213 -2.64 9.64 -3.98
N ASP A 214 -1.58 9.09 -3.40
CA ASP A 214 -0.85 9.72 -2.29
C ASP A 214 -0.13 11.00 -2.70
N HIS A 215 0.40 11.05 -3.92
CA HIS A 215 1.12 12.20 -4.49
C HIS A 215 0.99 12.22 -6.03
N PRO A 216 -0.22 12.43 -6.59
CA PRO A 216 -0.36 12.57 -8.02
C PRO A 216 0.32 13.85 -8.52
N ILE A 217 0.91 13.79 -9.71
CA ILE A 217 1.68 14.87 -10.31
C ILE A 217 0.72 15.75 -11.12
N PRO A 218 0.53 17.02 -10.74
CA PRO A 218 -0.29 17.95 -11.50
C PRO A 218 0.31 18.19 -12.89
N ILE A 219 -0.51 18.11 -13.93
CA ILE A 219 -0.07 18.48 -15.28
C ILE A 219 0.29 19.98 -15.29
N GLY A 220 1.43 20.31 -15.91
CA GLY A 220 1.94 21.68 -15.96
C GLY A 220 2.76 22.10 -14.73
N VAL A 221 3.09 21.17 -13.84
CA VAL A 221 4.06 21.43 -12.77
C VAL A 221 5.45 21.69 -13.36
N ALA A 222 6.20 22.60 -12.74
CA ALA A 222 7.58 22.90 -13.13
C ALA A 222 8.47 21.64 -13.07
N ALA A 223 9.49 21.57 -13.94
CA ALA A 223 10.33 20.38 -14.10
C ALA A 223 11.01 19.94 -12.79
N GLU A 224 11.50 20.90 -12.00
CA GLU A 224 12.09 20.67 -10.67
C GLU A 224 11.13 20.07 -9.64
N SER A 225 9.82 20.20 -9.86
CA SER A 225 8.77 19.63 -9.00
C SER A 225 8.06 18.44 -9.67
N ASN A 226 8.54 17.99 -10.83
CA ASN A 226 7.99 16.86 -11.55
C ASN A 226 8.73 15.57 -11.16
N GLU A 227 8.10 14.78 -10.28
CA GLU A 227 8.66 13.54 -9.76
C GLU A 227 9.02 12.54 -10.87
N ILE A 228 8.26 12.49 -11.98
CA ILE A 228 8.58 11.58 -13.10
C ILE A 228 9.92 11.94 -13.74
N LEU A 229 10.14 13.23 -14.02
CA LEU A 229 11.40 13.70 -14.60
C LEU A 229 12.54 13.45 -13.64
N TYR A 230 12.34 13.76 -12.35
CA TYR A 230 13.32 13.54 -11.30
C TYR A 230 13.77 12.08 -11.21
N GLY A 231 12.82 11.15 -11.04
CA GLY A 231 13.12 9.73 -10.86
C GLY A 231 13.78 9.11 -12.09
N LEU A 232 13.30 9.44 -13.29
CA LEU A 232 13.90 8.95 -14.54
C LEU A 232 15.32 9.49 -14.75
N GLN A 233 15.56 10.76 -14.43
CA GLN A 233 16.88 11.36 -14.55
C GLN A 233 17.88 10.70 -13.60
N HIS A 234 17.48 10.44 -12.35
CA HIS A 234 18.34 9.76 -11.38
C HIS A 234 18.53 8.26 -11.70
N LEU A 235 17.54 7.58 -12.28
CA LEU A 235 17.73 6.23 -12.81
C LEU A 235 18.75 6.25 -13.97
N ASN A 236 18.66 7.23 -14.87
CA ASN A 236 19.61 7.38 -15.98
C ASN A 236 21.05 7.64 -15.48
N GLU A 237 21.20 8.44 -14.43
CA GLU A 237 22.49 8.67 -13.74
C GLU A 237 23.00 7.39 -13.08
N ALA A 238 22.13 6.63 -12.41
CA ALA A 238 22.50 5.35 -11.81
C ALA A 238 23.02 4.38 -12.87
N VAL A 239 22.37 4.26 -14.03
CA VAL A 239 22.84 3.41 -15.14
C VAL A 239 24.13 3.95 -15.75
N THR A 240 24.31 5.27 -15.80
CA THR A 240 25.57 5.88 -16.24
C THR A 240 26.73 5.46 -15.33
N PHE A 241 26.51 5.46 -14.01
CA PHE A 241 27.49 4.98 -13.04
C PHE A 241 27.82 3.50 -13.27
N GLU A 242 26.81 2.64 -13.44
CA GLU A 242 27.02 1.21 -13.74
C GLU A 242 27.80 0.99 -15.03
N ARG A 243 27.55 1.80 -16.07
CA ARG A 243 28.29 1.72 -17.34
C ARG A 243 29.75 2.14 -17.17
N GLN A 244 30.04 3.08 -16.29
CA GLN A 244 31.42 3.49 -16.01
C GLN A 244 32.20 2.39 -15.28
N GLN A 245 31.55 1.68 -14.35
CA GLN A 245 32.16 0.56 -13.63
C GLN A 245 32.31 -0.69 -14.49
N GLN A 246 31.29 -1.03 -15.28
CA GLN A 246 31.19 -2.29 -16.03
C GLN A 246 30.76 -2.09 -17.51
N PRO A 247 31.55 -1.36 -18.32
CA PRO A 247 31.14 -0.92 -19.67
C PRO A 247 30.86 -2.06 -20.66
N ALA A 248 31.44 -3.24 -20.43
CA ALA A 248 31.31 -4.40 -21.32
C ALA A 248 29.97 -5.14 -21.18
N ILE A 249 29.24 -4.93 -20.07
CA ILE A 249 28.01 -5.66 -19.77
C ILE A 249 26.81 -4.75 -19.48
N THR A 250 27.02 -3.45 -19.28
CA THR A 250 25.90 -2.52 -19.04
C THR A 250 25.28 -2.04 -20.35
N ASP A 251 24.03 -2.44 -20.59
CA ASP A 251 23.18 -1.99 -21.69
C ASP A 251 22.28 -0.82 -21.27
N LYS A 252 21.48 -0.29 -22.20
CA LYS A 252 20.38 0.61 -21.84
C LYS A 252 19.32 -0.18 -21.06
N VAL A 253 18.74 0.47 -20.07
CA VAL A 253 17.69 -0.13 -19.24
C VAL A 253 16.32 0.14 -19.82
N ASN A 254 15.49 -0.91 -19.92
CA ASN A 254 14.07 -0.77 -20.22
C ASN A 254 13.32 -0.38 -18.95
N CYS A 255 12.60 0.75 -18.99
CA CYS A 255 11.77 1.25 -17.90
C CYS A 255 10.31 1.37 -18.38
N VAL A 256 9.40 0.63 -17.74
CA VAL A 256 7.97 0.67 -18.03
C VAL A 256 7.26 1.57 -17.02
N LEU A 257 6.53 2.56 -17.52
CA LEU A 257 5.67 3.42 -16.74
C LEU A 257 4.21 3.00 -16.92
N SER A 258 3.51 2.74 -15.82
CA SER A 258 2.05 2.74 -15.81
C SER A 258 1.56 4.19 -15.70
N VAL A 259 0.83 4.66 -16.70
CA VAL A 259 0.28 6.02 -16.72
C VAL A 259 -1.15 5.96 -16.22
N SER A 260 -1.33 6.25 -14.94
CA SER A 260 -2.65 6.25 -14.29
C SER A 260 -3.07 7.68 -14.00
N VAL A 261 -4.37 7.95 -14.14
CA VAL A 261 -4.88 9.33 -14.04
C VAL A 261 -6.03 9.45 -13.04
N THR A 262 -6.15 10.60 -12.39
CA THR A 262 -7.23 10.85 -11.41
C THR A 262 -8.59 11.09 -12.06
N HIS A 263 -8.64 11.51 -13.33
CA HIS A 263 -9.86 11.88 -14.06
C HIS A 263 -9.91 11.15 -15.41
N LYS A 264 -11.11 10.78 -15.85
CA LYS A 264 -11.30 9.96 -17.07
C LYS A 264 -10.76 10.65 -18.32
N ARG A 265 -11.02 11.95 -18.51
CA ARG A 265 -10.51 12.68 -19.69
C ARG A 265 -8.99 12.81 -19.74
N LEU A 266 -8.28 12.67 -18.63
CA LEU A 266 -6.82 12.71 -18.63
C LEU A 266 -6.19 11.48 -19.29
N GLN A 267 -6.95 10.38 -19.47
CA GLN A 267 -6.46 9.14 -20.08
C GLN A 267 -5.86 9.37 -21.47
N THR A 268 -6.48 10.25 -22.26
CA THR A 268 -6.03 10.57 -23.62
C THR A 268 -4.89 11.60 -23.65
N LEU A 269 -4.65 12.30 -22.53
CA LEU A 269 -3.67 13.37 -22.42
C LEU A 269 -2.34 12.90 -21.80
N GLY A 270 -2.38 11.91 -20.90
CA GLY A 270 -1.22 11.52 -20.07
C GLY A 270 0.03 11.16 -20.87
N LYS A 271 -0.10 10.32 -21.91
CA LYS A 271 1.04 9.95 -22.77
C LYS A 271 1.60 11.15 -23.55
N SER A 272 0.72 11.99 -24.08
CA SER A 272 1.12 13.19 -24.83
C SER A 272 1.87 14.18 -23.93
N TYR A 273 1.38 14.40 -22.71
CA TYR A 273 2.07 15.19 -21.70
C TYR A 273 3.47 14.66 -21.39
N LEU A 274 3.60 13.35 -21.15
CA LEU A 274 4.91 12.73 -20.88
C LEU A 274 5.91 12.95 -22.01
N LYS A 275 5.47 12.79 -23.27
CA LYS A 275 6.33 13.04 -24.45
C LYS A 275 6.82 14.49 -24.50
N GLN A 276 5.94 15.45 -24.22
CA GLN A 276 6.30 16.87 -24.19
C GLN A 276 7.28 17.18 -23.04
N ALA A 277 6.99 16.69 -21.83
CA ALA A 277 7.82 16.91 -20.65
C ALA A 277 9.22 16.30 -20.81
N LEU A 278 9.32 15.09 -21.36
CA LEU A 278 10.61 14.42 -21.62
C LEU A 278 11.39 15.10 -22.74
N ALA A 279 10.73 15.54 -23.82
CA ALA A 279 11.39 16.27 -24.91
C ALA A 279 11.95 17.63 -24.48
N ALA A 280 11.35 18.26 -23.47
CA ALA A 280 11.82 19.51 -22.88
C ALA A 280 12.92 19.32 -21.82
N SER A 281 13.24 18.08 -21.46
CA SER A 281 14.19 17.73 -20.40
C SER A 281 15.53 17.23 -20.96
N PRO A 282 16.61 17.13 -20.15
CA PRO A 282 17.84 16.48 -20.57
C PRO A 282 17.61 15.07 -21.10
N PRO A 283 18.35 14.63 -22.14
CA PRO A 283 18.14 13.32 -22.75
C PRO A 283 18.45 12.17 -21.79
N LEU A 284 17.58 11.16 -21.79
CA LEU A 284 17.73 9.94 -21.00
C LEU A 284 18.50 8.88 -21.80
N ASP A 285 19.77 9.16 -22.12
CA ASP A 285 20.59 8.36 -23.03
C ASP A 285 20.78 6.89 -22.59
N GLN A 286 20.61 6.57 -21.30
CA GLN A 286 20.79 5.24 -20.75
C GLN A 286 19.47 4.46 -20.61
N LEU A 287 18.32 5.06 -20.92
CA LEU A 287 17.02 4.45 -20.70
C LEU A 287 16.26 4.28 -22.02
N ASN A 288 15.45 3.23 -22.09
CA ASN A 288 14.33 3.12 -23.01
C ASN A 288 13.05 3.17 -22.17
N VAL A 289 12.27 4.24 -22.30
CA VAL A 289 11.09 4.51 -21.47
C VAL A 289 9.83 4.19 -22.27
N PHE A 290 9.00 3.30 -21.71
CA PHE A 290 7.75 2.85 -22.30
C PHE A 290 6.58 3.24 -21.40
N ALA A 291 5.72 4.15 -21.85
CA ALA A 291 4.58 4.62 -21.11
C ALA A 291 3.29 3.94 -21.57
N PHE A 292 2.71 3.09 -20.72
CA PHE A 292 1.47 2.38 -20.96
C PHE A 292 0.30 3.14 -20.34
N THR A 293 -0.64 3.54 -21.19
CA THR A 293 -1.96 4.06 -20.79
C THR A 293 -2.99 2.94 -20.81
N GLU A 294 -4.18 3.19 -20.26
CA GLU A 294 -5.28 2.22 -20.31
C GLU A 294 -5.64 1.81 -21.74
N ALA A 295 -5.54 2.74 -22.71
CA ALA A 295 -5.77 2.43 -24.11
C ALA A 295 -4.75 1.42 -24.68
N ASP A 296 -3.51 1.45 -24.21
CA ASP A 296 -2.48 0.49 -24.63
C ASP A 296 -2.69 -0.87 -23.99
N THR A 297 -3.11 -0.93 -22.72
CA THR A 297 -3.45 -2.19 -22.05
C THR A 297 -4.71 -2.82 -22.64
N ASP A 298 -5.68 -2.00 -23.06
CA ASP A 298 -6.84 -2.44 -23.83
C ASP A 298 -6.41 -2.99 -25.20
N ALA A 299 -5.48 -2.32 -25.89
CA ALA A 299 -4.94 -2.81 -27.16
C ALA A 299 -4.25 -4.17 -26.99
N LEU A 300 -3.42 -4.35 -25.94
CA LEU A 300 -2.84 -5.66 -25.61
C LEU A 300 -3.92 -6.70 -25.32
N THR A 301 -4.96 -6.33 -24.57
CA THR A 301 -6.06 -7.26 -24.28
C THR A 301 -6.79 -7.70 -25.55
N GLN A 302 -7.19 -6.75 -26.39
CA GLN A 302 -7.99 -7.01 -27.59
C GLN A 302 -7.20 -7.67 -28.73
N GLN A 303 -5.93 -7.30 -28.91
CA GLN A 303 -5.13 -7.71 -30.07
C GLN A 303 -4.14 -8.83 -29.74
N VAL A 304 -3.87 -9.10 -28.46
CA VAL A 304 -2.88 -10.10 -28.02
C VAL A 304 -3.54 -11.17 -27.15
N LEU A 305 -4.10 -10.79 -26.00
CA LEU A 305 -4.57 -11.75 -25.01
C LEU A 305 -5.85 -12.49 -25.44
N LEU A 306 -6.88 -11.77 -25.89
CA LEU A 306 -8.14 -12.39 -26.34
C LEU A 306 -7.96 -13.31 -27.57
N PRO A 307 -7.18 -12.92 -28.61
CA PRO A 307 -6.85 -13.84 -29.70
C PRO A 307 -6.11 -15.10 -29.19
N THR A 308 -5.16 -14.93 -28.27
CA THR A 308 -4.43 -16.07 -27.68
C THR A 308 -5.38 -17.02 -26.93
N ILE A 309 -6.27 -16.49 -26.09
CA ILE A 309 -7.24 -17.28 -25.33
C ILE A 309 -8.15 -18.09 -26.27
N LYS A 310 -8.61 -17.46 -27.36
CA LYS A 310 -9.43 -18.14 -28.38
C LYS A 310 -8.73 -19.36 -29.00
N HIS A 311 -7.40 -19.34 -29.10
CA HIS A 311 -6.62 -20.45 -29.66
C HIS A 311 -6.22 -21.49 -28.62
N CYS A 312 -5.76 -21.06 -27.43
CA CYS A 312 -5.09 -21.95 -26.48
C CYS A 312 -5.97 -22.41 -25.31
N CYS A 313 -6.93 -21.58 -24.88
CA CYS A 313 -7.72 -21.83 -23.68
C CYS A 313 -9.10 -21.14 -23.74
N PRO A 314 -9.97 -21.49 -24.71
CA PRO A 314 -11.21 -20.76 -24.96
C PRO A 314 -12.06 -20.56 -23.70
N ASN A 315 -12.49 -19.32 -23.48
CA ASN A 315 -13.35 -18.93 -22.36
C ASN A 315 -14.28 -17.80 -22.83
N ASP A 316 -15.60 -17.99 -22.68
CA ASP A 316 -16.61 -17.04 -23.15
C ASP A 316 -16.64 -15.74 -22.30
N GLU A 317 -16.15 -15.80 -21.06
CA GLU A 317 -16.06 -14.67 -20.12
C GLU A 317 -14.70 -13.96 -20.18
N ALA A 318 -13.82 -14.34 -21.12
CA ALA A 318 -12.43 -13.88 -21.16
C ALA A 318 -12.29 -12.34 -21.19
N ALA A 319 -13.17 -11.64 -21.90
CA ALA A 319 -13.10 -10.18 -21.99
C ALA A 319 -13.37 -9.50 -20.65
N GLU A 320 -14.30 -10.03 -19.85
CA GLU A 320 -14.56 -9.50 -18.51
C GLU A 320 -13.42 -9.90 -17.55
N LEU A 321 -13.01 -11.16 -17.57
CA LEU A 321 -11.95 -11.66 -16.68
C LEU A 321 -10.61 -10.94 -16.89
N LEU A 322 -10.29 -10.57 -18.13
CA LEU A 322 -9.06 -9.83 -18.44
C LEU A 322 -9.12 -8.33 -18.11
N SER A 323 -10.25 -7.80 -17.62
CA SER A 323 -10.30 -6.40 -17.19
C SER A 323 -9.34 -6.10 -16.02
N VAL A 324 -8.80 -7.13 -15.36
CA VAL A 324 -7.76 -7.00 -14.34
C VAL A 324 -6.44 -6.46 -14.89
N PHE A 325 -6.15 -6.68 -16.17
CA PHE A 325 -4.91 -6.24 -16.81
C PHE A 325 -5.06 -4.80 -17.33
N GLY A 326 -4.69 -3.82 -16.51
CA GLY A 326 -4.77 -2.40 -16.86
C GLY A 326 -4.06 -1.50 -15.85
N VAL A 327 -4.01 -0.21 -16.16
CA VAL A 327 -3.28 0.81 -15.38
C VAL A 327 -4.19 1.80 -14.69
N ASP A 328 -5.43 2.00 -15.14
CA ASP A 328 -6.33 2.94 -14.48
C ASP A 328 -7.11 2.30 -13.35
N GLY A 329 -7.10 2.94 -12.19
CA GLY A 329 -7.72 2.37 -11.00
C GLY A 329 -7.05 2.84 -9.72
N ARG A 330 -7.47 2.20 -8.63
CA ARG A 330 -6.74 2.21 -7.37
C ARG A 330 -5.40 1.48 -7.52
N TYR A 331 -4.48 1.72 -6.59
CA TYR A 331 -3.09 1.23 -6.64
C TYR A 331 -2.93 -0.27 -6.96
N GLY A 332 -3.79 -1.13 -6.42
CA GLY A 332 -3.70 -2.58 -6.62
C GLY A 332 -3.71 -3.02 -8.08
N ARG A 333 -4.51 -2.36 -8.94
CA ARG A 333 -4.62 -2.72 -10.35
C ARG A 333 -3.33 -2.42 -11.11
N HIS A 334 -2.83 -1.19 -11.04
CA HIS A 334 -1.59 -0.83 -11.74
C HIS A 334 -0.37 -1.53 -11.15
N TYR A 335 -0.34 -1.81 -9.85
CA TYR A 335 0.79 -2.51 -9.24
C TYR A 335 0.88 -3.94 -9.76
N SER A 336 -0.27 -4.63 -9.87
CA SER A 336 -0.33 -5.95 -10.49
C SER A 336 0.06 -5.91 -11.96
N PHE A 337 -0.36 -4.89 -12.72
CA PHE A 337 0.08 -4.68 -14.10
C PHE A 337 1.60 -4.53 -14.20
N LEU A 338 2.23 -3.68 -13.37
CA LEU A 338 3.67 -3.45 -13.39
C LEU A 338 4.47 -4.74 -13.15
N LYS A 339 3.93 -5.70 -12.41
CA LYS A 339 4.54 -7.02 -12.29
C LYS A 339 4.23 -7.89 -13.51
N ALA A 340 2.96 -8.02 -13.87
CA ALA A 340 2.46 -8.90 -14.92
C ALA A 340 2.99 -8.58 -16.33
N ILE A 341 3.20 -7.29 -16.66
CA ILE A 341 3.74 -6.87 -17.96
C ILE A 341 5.11 -7.52 -18.25
N THR A 342 5.87 -7.86 -17.21
CA THR A 342 7.18 -8.49 -17.35
C THR A 342 7.08 -9.93 -17.87
N ALA A 343 6.05 -10.68 -17.45
CA ALA A 343 5.80 -12.01 -17.99
C ALA A 343 5.38 -11.95 -19.47
N LEU A 344 4.56 -10.96 -19.84
CA LEU A 344 4.21 -10.72 -21.24
C LEU A 344 5.45 -10.33 -22.05
N TRP A 345 6.29 -9.45 -21.52
CA TRP A 345 7.52 -8.99 -22.14
C TRP A 345 8.49 -10.14 -22.40
N HIS A 346 8.68 -11.01 -21.40
CA HIS A 346 9.50 -12.22 -21.52
C HIS A 346 9.07 -13.11 -22.69
N VAL A 347 7.76 -13.35 -22.81
CA VAL A 347 7.23 -14.27 -23.82
C VAL A 347 7.20 -13.65 -25.22
N LEU A 348 6.82 -12.38 -25.34
CA LEU A 348 6.49 -11.78 -26.63
C LEU A 348 7.52 -10.78 -27.17
N ILE A 349 8.38 -10.22 -26.32
CA ILE A 349 9.26 -9.12 -26.69
C ILE A 349 10.73 -9.52 -26.57
N ASP A 350 11.15 -9.94 -25.37
CA ASP A 350 12.54 -10.26 -25.08
C ASP A 350 12.65 -11.38 -24.01
N PRO A 351 12.99 -12.63 -24.40
CA PRO A 351 13.11 -13.75 -23.48
C PRO A 351 14.32 -13.64 -22.54
N GLU A 352 15.21 -12.65 -22.72
CA GLU A 352 16.32 -12.42 -21.80
C GLU A 352 15.90 -11.71 -20.51
N ILE A 353 14.72 -11.08 -20.50
CA ILE A 353 14.12 -10.52 -19.29
C ILE A 353 13.74 -11.66 -18.35
N LYS A 354 14.31 -11.67 -17.15
CA LYS A 354 14.10 -12.71 -16.12
C LYS A 354 13.39 -12.20 -14.88
N ALA A 355 13.30 -10.88 -14.70
CA ALA A 355 12.72 -10.30 -13.51
C ALA A 355 12.15 -8.91 -13.76
N THR A 356 11.33 -8.46 -12.81
CA THR A 356 10.88 -7.07 -12.70
C THR A 356 11.41 -6.45 -11.42
N PHE A 357 11.69 -5.16 -11.45
CA PHE A 357 12.01 -4.38 -10.26
C PHE A 357 11.25 -3.04 -10.30
N LYS A 358 10.39 -2.81 -9.31
CA LYS A 358 9.63 -1.55 -9.19
C LYS A 358 10.45 -0.54 -8.41
N ILE A 359 10.49 0.69 -8.92
CA ILE A 359 10.99 1.87 -8.22
C ILE A 359 9.85 2.88 -8.07
N ASP A 360 9.89 3.69 -7.02
CA ASP A 360 9.11 4.93 -6.98
C ASP A 360 9.95 6.07 -7.55
N LEU A 361 9.32 7.08 -8.16
CA LEU A 361 10.05 8.14 -8.87
C LEU A 361 10.58 9.21 -7.91
N ASP A 362 10.17 9.17 -6.64
CA ASP A 362 10.76 9.89 -5.50
C ASP A 362 11.92 9.12 -4.82
N GLN A 363 12.31 7.95 -5.35
CA GLN A 363 13.40 7.12 -4.84
C GLN A 363 14.59 7.11 -5.82
N VAL A 364 15.80 7.21 -5.26
CA VAL A 364 17.05 7.28 -6.02
C VAL A 364 18.00 6.17 -5.58
N PHE A 365 18.75 5.56 -6.49
CA PHE A 365 19.88 4.71 -6.12
C PHE A 365 21.10 5.56 -5.75
N PRO A 366 21.54 5.62 -4.48
CA PRO A 366 22.70 6.41 -4.08
C PRO A 366 23.98 5.63 -4.38
N GLN A 367 24.33 5.50 -5.66
CA GLN A 367 25.36 4.56 -6.14
C GLN A 367 26.72 4.74 -5.47
N ALA A 368 27.14 5.99 -5.24
CA ALA A 368 28.44 6.27 -4.63
C ALA A 368 28.48 5.78 -3.18
N GLU A 369 27.45 6.11 -2.40
CA GLU A 369 27.30 5.70 -1.01
C GLU A 369 27.10 4.19 -0.88
N LEU A 370 26.38 3.55 -1.82
CA LEU A 370 26.22 2.09 -1.87
C LEU A 370 27.58 1.40 -2.05
N VAL A 371 28.36 1.80 -3.06
CA VAL A 371 29.69 1.21 -3.30
C VAL A 371 30.61 1.46 -2.11
N GLU A 372 30.61 2.67 -1.55
CA GLU A 372 31.45 3.02 -0.40
C GLU A 372 31.11 2.18 0.86
N GLN A 373 29.83 2.01 1.17
CA GLN A 373 29.38 1.49 2.47
C GLN A 373 28.99 0.01 2.43
N THR A 374 28.65 -0.53 1.26
CA THR A 374 28.25 -1.94 1.08
C THR A 374 29.23 -2.72 0.21
N GLY A 375 30.11 -2.03 -0.52
CA GLY A 375 31.07 -2.64 -1.45
C GLY A 375 30.47 -3.03 -2.80
N ALA A 376 29.19 -2.74 -3.06
CA ALA A 376 28.49 -3.10 -4.28
C ALA A 376 27.56 -1.98 -4.75
N SER A 377 27.39 -1.85 -6.06
CA SER A 377 26.39 -0.97 -6.67
C SER A 377 24.97 -1.54 -6.55
N ALA A 378 23.95 -0.74 -6.87
CA ALA A 378 22.57 -1.21 -6.88
C ALA A 378 22.38 -2.42 -7.80
N PHE A 379 23.03 -2.44 -8.98
CA PHE A 379 22.88 -3.55 -9.92
C PHE A 379 23.60 -4.79 -9.41
N GLU A 380 24.77 -4.65 -8.77
CA GLU A 380 25.45 -5.78 -8.14
C GLU A 380 24.60 -6.42 -7.03
N HIS A 381 23.87 -5.62 -6.24
CA HIS A 381 22.92 -6.15 -5.24
C HIS A 381 21.77 -6.96 -5.85
N LEU A 382 21.31 -6.60 -7.06
CA LEU A 382 20.29 -7.36 -7.80
C LEU A 382 20.80 -8.73 -8.32
N GLN A 383 22.12 -8.96 -8.33
CA GLN A 383 22.74 -10.21 -8.75
C GLN A 383 22.84 -11.25 -7.62
N THR A 384 22.30 -10.95 -6.43
CA THR A 384 22.37 -11.84 -5.28
C THR A 384 21.77 -13.23 -5.57
N PRO A 385 22.45 -14.33 -5.25
CA PRO A 385 21.92 -15.67 -5.43
C PRO A 385 20.84 -16.04 -4.39
N LEU A 386 20.57 -15.16 -3.42
CA LEU A 386 19.42 -15.28 -2.52
C LEU A 386 18.11 -15.04 -3.25
N TRP A 387 18.10 -14.22 -4.31
CA TRP A 387 16.90 -13.99 -5.10
C TRP A 387 16.62 -15.21 -5.98
N GLY A 388 15.57 -15.96 -5.66
CA GLY A 388 15.23 -17.27 -6.23
C GLY A 388 15.78 -18.46 -5.42
N ALA A 389 16.35 -18.24 -4.23
CA ALA A 389 16.77 -19.33 -3.36
C ALA A 389 15.57 -20.07 -2.74
N THR A 390 15.80 -21.30 -2.31
CA THR A 390 14.81 -22.13 -1.59
C THR A 390 15.34 -22.51 -0.22
N GLY A 391 14.41 -22.71 0.72
CA GLY A 391 14.76 -23.05 2.10
C GLY A 391 13.55 -23.29 2.99
N GLN A 392 13.77 -23.17 4.29
CA GLN A 392 12.75 -23.33 5.33
C GLN A 392 12.66 -22.08 6.19
N ASP A 393 11.43 -21.59 6.44
CA ASP A 393 11.20 -20.49 7.35
C ASP A 393 11.42 -20.89 8.83
N ALA A 394 11.32 -19.92 9.75
CA ALA A 394 11.50 -20.14 11.18
C ALA A 394 10.52 -21.17 11.80
N THR A 395 9.45 -21.53 11.10
CA THR A 395 8.48 -22.57 11.52
C THR A 395 8.71 -23.92 10.84
N GLY A 396 9.74 -24.03 10.00
CA GLY A 396 10.07 -25.22 9.22
C GLY A 396 9.24 -25.40 7.95
N GLN A 397 8.52 -24.36 7.49
CA GLN A 397 7.75 -24.43 6.26
C GLN A 397 8.62 -24.12 5.03
N PRO A 398 8.48 -24.88 3.92
CA PRO A 398 9.18 -24.58 2.67
C PRO A 398 8.85 -23.18 2.14
N ILE A 399 9.88 -22.46 1.73
CA ILE A 399 9.79 -21.11 1.17
C ILE A 399 10.71 -20.95 -0.05
N GLU A 400 10.18 -20.32 -1.09
CA GLU A 400 10.94 -19.83 -2.25
C GLU A 400 11.09 -18.30 -2.13
N LEU A 401 12.32 -17.82 -2.12
CA LEU A 401 12.65 -16.39 -2.10
C LEU A 401 12.60 -15.80 -3.52
N GLY A 402 11.51 -16.06 -4.25
CA GLY A 402 11.30 -15.65 -5.65
C GLY A 402 11.10 -14.15 -5.84
N MET A 403 10.85 -13.42 -4.73
CA MET A 403 10.80 -11.97 -4.72
C MET A 403 12.05 -11.39 -4.04
N ILE A 404 12.30 -10.10 -4.22
CA ILE A 404 13.39 -9.36 -3.57
C ILE A 404 12.86 -8.02 -3.07
N ALA A 405 13.33 -7.57 -1.91
CA ALA A 405 13.00 -6.26 -1.36
C ALA A 405 14.27 -5.58 -0.85
N GLY A 406 14.45 -4.31 -1.21
CA GLY A 406 15.47 -3.45 -0.64
C GLY A 406 14.95 -2.63 0.54
N ALA A 407 15.72 -1.63 0.95
CA ALA A 407 15.41 -0.73 2.05
C ALA A 407 15.45 0.73 1.60
N LEU A 408 14.94 1.62 2.46
CA LEU A 408 14.98 3.06 2.25
C LEU A 408 15.85 3.73 3.31
N VAL A 409 16.46 4.85 2.92
CA VAL A 409 17.05 5.84 3.82
C VAL A 409 16.55 7.23 3.39
N ASN A 410 16.15 8.09 4.33
CA ASN A 410 15.71 9.43 3.96
C ASN A 410 16.87 10.28 3.42
N GLN A 411 16.58 11.21 2.52
CA GLN A 411 17.57 12.16 1.98
C GLN A 411 18.40 12.86 3.06
N ARG A 412 17.74 13.33 4.12
CA ARG A 412 18.38 14.04 5.23
C ARG A 412 19.24 13.14 6.12
N ASP A 413 18.94 11.84 6.13
CA ASP A 413 19.54 10.86 7.04
C ASP A 413 20.71 10.12 6.38
N ILE A 414 20.84 10.15 5.04
CA ILE A 414 21.89 9.42 4.30
C ILE A 414 23.32 9.82 4.70
N GLN A 415 23.53 11.04 5.20
CA GLN A 415 24.84 11.49 5.70
C GLN A 415 25.31 10.69 6.93
N GLN A 416 24.39 10.05 7.66
CA GLN A 416 24.68 9.16 8.78
C GLN A 416 25.03 7.73 8.31
N GLY A 417 24.73 7.41 7.04
CA GLY A 417 24.99 6.13 6.39
C GLY A 417 23.73 5.54 5.75
N VAL A 418 23.91 4.68 4.74
CA VAL A 418 22.80 4.03 4.01
C VAL A 418 21.98 3.08 4.91
N PHE A 419 22.56 2.58 6.00
CA PHE A 419 21.87 1.76 7.01
C PHE A 419 21.28 2.60 8.15
N THR A 420 20.82 3.81 7.85
CA THR A 420 20.09 4.63 8.80
C THR A 420 18.59 4.39 8.58
N PRO A 421 17.83 3.97 9.61
CA PRO A 421 16.42 3.65 9.46
C PRO A 421 15.63 4.89 9.03
N ASP A 422 14.81 4.74 7.98
CA ASP A 422 13.91 5.78 7.49
C ASP A 422 12.74 6.04 8.46
N VAL A 423 12.30 4.99 9.15
CA VAL A 423 11.30 5.03 10.22
C VAL A 423 11.94 4.62 11.53
N THR A 424 12.00 5.57 12.48
CA THR A 424 12.53 5.35 13.84
C THR A 424 11.41 5.13 14.85
N PHE A 425 11.75 4.48 15.96
CA PHE A 425 10.84 4.34 17.09
C PHE A 425 10.33 5.72 17.56
N PRO A 426 9.02 5.87 17.74
CA PRO A 426 8.43 7.16 18.13
C PRO A 426 8.86 7.54 19.55
N GLY A 427 9.36 8.77 19.72
CA GLY A 427 9.76 9.32 21.02
C GLY A 427 8.80 10.36 21.61
N ALA A 428 7.71 10.69 20.90
CA ALA A 428 6.67 11.59 21.40
C ALA A 428 5.54 10.79 22.09
N GLY A 429 4.81 11.44 22.99
CA GLY A 429 3.62 10.83 23.62
C GLY A 429 2.50 10.55 22.61
N LEU A 430 1.62 9.62 22.97
CA LEU A 430 0.57 9.12 22.08
C LEU A 430 -0.53 10.16 21.86
N GLN A 431 -0.97 10.29 20.62
CA GLN A 431 -2.22 10.96 20.31
C GLN A 431 -3.42 10.09 20.72
N PRO A 432 -4.59 10.67 20.99
CA PRO A 432 -5.76 9.90 21.45
C PRO A 432 -6.14 8.73 20.53
N ASP A 433 -6.06 8.89 19.21
CA ASP A 433 -6.36 7.80 18.26
C ASP A 433 -5.27 6.72 18.19
N GLU A 434 -4.05 7.00 18.65
CA GLU A 434 -2.92 6.07 18.69
C GLU A 434 -3.05 5.05 19.83
N TYR A 435 -3.80 5.36 20.89
CA TYR A 435 -4.18 4.37 21.92
C TYR A 435 -5.04 3.24 21.35
N VAL A 436 -5.75 3.48 20.24
CA VAL A 436 -6.56 2.45 19.57
C VAL A 436 -5.72 1.66 18.58
N PHE A 437 -4.82 2.33 17.85
CA PHE A 437 -3.98 1.71 16.83
C PHE A 437 -2.83 2.63 16.45
N PHE A 438 -1.60 2.10 16.49
CA PHE A 438 -0.40 2.90 16.27
C PHE A 438 0.60 2.19 15.34
N SER A 439 0.31 2.19 14.03
CA SER A 439 1.14 1.48 13.04
C SER A 439 2.59 1.94 13.00
N LYS A 440 2.92 3.19 13.38
CA LYS A 440 4.30 3.68 13.37
C LYS A 440 5.22 2.82 14.25
N LEU A 441 4.69 2.23 15.32
CA LEU A 441 5.46 1.40 16.24
C LEU A 441 5.87 0.05 15.59
N PRO A 442 4.95 -0.78 15.05
CA PRO A 442 5.33 -1.91 14.19
C PRO A 442 6.20 -1.57 12.99
N GLN A 443 5.99 -0.41 12.36
CA GLN A 443 6.79 0.04 11.23
C GLN A 443 8.26 0.23 11.63
N ALA A 444 8.52 0.98 12.70
CA ALA A 444 9.87 1.16 13.24
C ALA A 444 10.52 -0.17 13.63
N LEU A 445 9.78 -1.05 14.31
CA LEU A 445 10.25 -2.37 14.69
C LEU A 445 10.69 -3.20 13.47
N SER A 446 9.86 -3.25 12.43
CA SER A 446 10.20 -3.97 11.21
C SER A 446 11.30 -3.28 10.40
N THR A 447 11.40 -1.95 10.40
CA THR A 447 12.53 -1.23 9.76
C THR A 447 13.85 -1.65 10.41
N GLU A 448 13.96 -1.55 11.73
CA GLU A 448 15.20 -1.93 12.42
C GLU A 448 15.52 -3.43 12.31
N ALA A 449 14.51 -4.29 12.48
CA ALA A 449 14.72 -5.74 12.46
C ALA A 449 14.95 -6.32 11.07
N GLU A 450 14.25 -5.81 10.06
CA GLU A 450 14.27 -6.41 8.73
C GLU A 450 15.15 -5.63 7.76
N MET A 451 14.99 -4.30 7.66
CA MET A 451 15.64 -3.47 6.64
C MET A 451 17.11 -3.17 6.95
N MET A 452 17.44 -2.99 8.24
CA MET A 452 18.79 -2.57 8.66
C MET A 452 19.74 -3.74 8.94
N THR A 453 19.25 -4.99 8.87
CA THR A 453 20.07 -6.18 9.14
C THR A 453 21.19 -6.30 8.10
N ARG A 454 22.42 -6.55 8.57
CA ARG A 454 23.58 -6.77 7.71
C ARG A 454 24.01 -8.23 7.76
N TYR A 455 24.53 -8.74 6.65
CA TYR A 455 25.07 -10.08 6.58
C TYR A 455 26.60 -10.03 6.69
N GLU A 456 27.13 -10.66 7.73
CA GLU A 456 28.56 -10.76 7.96
C GLU A 456 28.98 -12.22 8.09
N SER A 457 30.18 -12.54 7.62
CA SER A 457 30.73 -13.89 7.74
C SER A 457 30.83 -14.30 9.21
N GLY A 458 30.25 -15.46 9.56
CA GLY A 458 30.22 -15.97 10.94
C GLY A 458 29.09 -15.41 11.81
N THR A 459 28.16 -14.63 11.25
CA THR A 459 26.93 -14.18 11.92
C THR A 459 25.72 -14.99 11.48
N VAL A 460 24.59 -14.86 12.18
CA VAL A 460 23.30 -15.39 11.73
C VAL A 460 22.34 -14.21 11.68
N PRO A 461 21.85 -13.82 10.49
CA PRO A 461 22.09 -14.41 9.17
C PRO A 461 23.44 -14.07 8.50
N ASP A 462 23.99 -15.01 7.71
CA ASP A 462 25.26 -14.86 6.96
C ASP A 462 25.07 -14.61 5.45
N GLY A 463 23.84 -14.69 4.94
CA GLY A 463 23.54 -14.56 3.52
C GLY A 463 23.93 -15.75 2.65
N GLN A 464 24.35 -16.88 3.24
CA GLN A 464 24.72 -18.11 2.52
C GLN A 464 23.96 -19.33 3.02
N ASN A 465 24.05 -19.59 4.33
CA ASN A 465 23.34 -20.68 5.00
C ASN A 465 22.02 -20.20 5.60
N THR A 466 21.96 -18.92 5.96
CA THR A 466 20.79 -18.29 6.53
C THR A 466 20.61 -16.87 6.00
N CYS A 467 19.36 -16.47 5.77
CA CYS A 467 19.02 -15.09 5.43
C CYS A 467 17.74 -14.68 6.18
N LEU A 468 17.29 -13.44 5.98
CA LEU A 468 15.95 -13.02 6.38
C LEU A 468 15.01 -13.08 5.18
N GLN A 469 13.76 -13.47 5.42
CA GLN A 469 12.65 -13.10 4.56
C GLN A 469 12.20 -11.66 4.90
N ARG A 470 11.79 -10.91 3.90
CA ARG A 470 11.18 -9.59 4.06
C ARG A 470 9.66 -9.68 3.99
N ILE A 471 9.00 -9.12 5.00
CA ILE A 471 7.56 -8.84 4.98
C ILE A 471 7.33 -7.33 4.89
N HIS A 472 8.17 -6.54 5.55
CA HIS A 472 8.19 -5.10 5.35
C HIS A 472 8.68 -4.80 3.95
N VAL A 473 7.74 -4.44 3.07
CA VAL A 473 8.00 -3.90 1.74
C VAL A 473 7.53 -2.45 1.68
N THR A 474 8.22 -1.67 0.86
CA THR A 474 7.87 -0.30 0.53
C THR A 474 7.33 -0.25 -0.90
N GLY A 475 6.50 0.76 -1.21
CA GLY A 475 5.79 0.88 -2.50
C GLY A 475 6.70 0.65 -3.72
N GLY A 476 7.92 1.16 -3.65
CA GLY A 476 9.05 0.88 -4.55
C GLY A 476 10.17 0.09 -3.86
N THR A 477 11.22 -0.23 -4.63
CA THR A 477 12.38 -1.03 -4.18
C THR A 477 12.07 -2.53 -3.98
N ASN A 478 11.28 -3.12 -4.87
CA ASN A 478 10.96 -4.56 -4.81
C ASN A 478 10.80 -5.21 -6.18
N GLY A 479 11.08 -6.50 -6.28
CA GLY A 479 11.06 -7.25 -7.53
C GLY A 479 10.58 -8.70 -7.40
N ILE A 480 10.28 -9.32 -8.52
CA ILE A 480 9.93 -10.75 -8.63
C ILE A 480 10.53 -11.36 -9.90
N LEU A 481 11.01 -12.60 -9.80
CA LEU A 481 11.47 -13.37 -10.96
C LEU A 481 10.27 -13.78 -11.83
N VAL A 482 10.44 -13.79 -13.15
CA VAL A 482 9.38 -14.19 -14.10
C VAL A 482 8.90 -15.62 -13.81
N ASP A 483 9.81 -16.54 -13.48
CA ASP A 483 9.45 -17.92 -13.14
C ASP A 483 8.56 -17.98 -11.90
N SER A 484 8.95 -17.30 -10.82
CA SER A 484 8.15 -17.21 -9.59
C SER A 484 6.82 -16.49 -9.84
N LEU A 485 6.81 -15.42 -10.64
CA LEU A 485 5.60 -14.69 -11.03
C LEU A 485 4.60 -15.60 -11.75
N ARG A 486 5.06 -16.39 -12.73
CA ARG A 486 4.21 -17.32 -13.50
C ARG A 486 3.76 -18.53 -12.68
N ARG A 487 4.58 -18.98 -11.72
CA ARG A 487 4.32 -20.11 -10.83
C ARG A 487 3.29 -19.79 -9.75
N PHE A 488 3.55 -18.74 -8.97
CA PHE A 488 2.72 -18.36 -7.82
C PHE A 488 1.54 -17.46 -8.20
N GLN A 489 1.66 -16.76 -9.33
CA GLN A 489 0.65 -15.84 -9.87
C GLN A 489 0.16 -14.80 -8.84
N PRO A 490 1.07 -14.15 -8.08
CA PRO A 490 0.67 -13.14 -7.12
C PRO A 490 0.03 -11.94 -7.81
N PHE A 491 -0.92 -11.33 -7.12
CA PHE A 491 -1.56 -10.07 -7.51
C PHE A 491 -2.07 -9.31 -6.29
N THR A 492 -2.23 -8.00 -6.46
CA THR A 492 -2.95 -7.14 -5.54
C THR A 492 -4.34 -6.86 -6.10
N PRO A 493 -5.42 -7.13 -5.36
CA PRO A 493 -6.77 -6.86 -5.86
C PRO A 493 -7.00 -5.38 -6.20
N SER A 494 -7.80 -5.12 -7.24
CA SER A 494 -8.02 -3.76 -7.77
C SER A 494 -8.71 -2.82 -6.78
N PHE A 495 -9.37 -3.34 -5.75
CA PHE A 495 -10.00 -2.52 -4.71
C PHE A 495 -9.01 -1.94 -3.70
N ILE A 496 -7.77 -2.43 -3.63
CA ILE A 496 -6.73 -1.92 -2.74
C ILE A 496 -6.24 -0.55 -3.24
N GLY A 497 -6.56 0.48 -2.47
CA GLY A 497 -6.20 1.88 -2.77
C GLY A 497 -4.96 2.41 -2.08
N ARG A 498 -4.26 1.60 -1.29
CA ARG A 498 -3.06 2.00 -0.54
C ARG A 498 -2.32 0.75 -0.04
N ALA A 499 -0.99 0.82 0.01
CA ALA A 499 -0.14 -0.28 0.49
C ALA A 499 -0.33 -1.58 -0.32
N GLU A 500 -0.44 -1.39 -1.63
CA GLU A 500 -0.63 -2.42 -2.63
C GLU A 500 0.50 -3.44 -2.67
N ASP A 501 1.73 -3.00 -2.41
CA ASP A 501 2.92 -3.81 -2.23
C ASP A 501 2.79 -4.78 -1.06
N GLN A 502 2.21 -4.32 0.05
CA GLN A 502 2.00 -5.13 1.24
C GLN A 502 0.89 -6.17 1.04
N ALA A 503 -0.14 -5.81 0.28
CA ALA A 503 -1.25 -6.69 -0.07
C ALA A 503 -0.90 -7.73 -1.15
N TYR A 504 0.17 -7.53 -1.92
CA TYR A 504 0.53 -8.38 -3.05
C TYR A 504 0.77 -9.84 -2.66
N ILE A 505 1.49 -10.06 -1.56
CA ILE A 505 1.82 -11.41 -1.07
C ILE A 505 0.57 -12.20 -0.63
N PHE A 506 -0.54 -11.52 -0.31
CA PHE A 506 -1.72 -12.16 0.26
C PHE A 506 -2.32 -13.21 -0.66
N SER A 507 -2.33 -12.92 -1.97
CA SER A 507 -2.86 -13.80 -3.02
C SER A 507 -2.15 -15.17 -3.10
N THR A 508 -0.97 -15.29 -2.49
CA THR A 508 -0.16 -16.52 -2.48
C THR A 508 -0.44 -17.42 -1.27
N PHE A 509 -1.15 -16.93 -0.24
CA PHE A 509 -1.47 -17.74 0.94
C PHE A 509 -2.43 -18.89 0.58
N GLY A 510 -2.24 -20.02 1.27
CA GLY A 510 -2.93 -21.28 1.01
C GLY A 510 -2.37 -22.12 -0.15
N GLN A 511 -1.27 -21.70 -0.78
CA GLN A 511 -0.50 -22.55 -1.69
C GLN A 511 0.42 -23.52 -0.90
N SER A 512 0.85 -24.62 -1.52
CA SER A 512 1.66 -25.66 -0.87
C SER A 512 3.09 -25.23 -0.54
N GLU A 513 3.65 -24.32 -1.35
CA GLU A 513 4.92 -23.67 -1.10
C GLU A 513 4.66 -22.19 -0.87
N ARG A 514 5.46 -21.56 0.00
CA ARG A 514 5.34 -20.13 0.27
C ARG A 514 6.26 -19.33 -0.65
N LEU A 515 5.74 -18.24 -1.21
CA LEU A 515 6.56 -17.21 -1.83
C LEU A 515 7.03 -16.22 -0.76
N GLY A 516 8.28 -15.79 -0.84
CA GLY A 516 8.85 -14.78 0.05
C GLY A 516 9.72 -13.77 -0.68
N TYR A 517 9.93 -12.62 -0.03
CA TYR A 517 10.94 -11.65 -0.47
C TYR A 517 12.28 -11.98 0.17
N ALA A 518 13.32 -12.17 -0.64
CA ALA A 518 14.71 -12.15 -0.19
C ALA A 518 15.02 -10.77 0.39
N HIS A 519 15.59 -10.75 1.60
CA HIS A 519 16.26 -9.57 2.09
C HIS A 519 17.61 -9.40 1.37
N ALA A 520 17.74 -8.34 0.58
CA ALA A 520 19.00 -7.98 -0.06
C ALA A 520 19.76 -6.97 0.82
N SER A 521 20.65 -7.47 1.69
CA SER A 521 21.48 -6.65 2.57
C SER A 521 22.33 -5.66 1.75
N GLY A 522 21.98 -4.38 1.83
CA GLY A 522 22.68 -3.31 1.10
C GLY A 522 21.97 -2.84 -0.18
N LEU A 523 20.88 -3.48 -0.62
CA LEU A 523 20.02 -2.91 -1.65
C LEU A 523 19.18 -1.78 -1.03
N ILE A 524 19.70 -0.55 -1.08
CA ILE A 524 19.09 0.61 -0.43
C ILE A 524 18.87 1.73 -1.43
N MET A 525 17.68 2.33 -1.42
CA MET A 525 17.37 3.55 -2.15
C MET A 525 17.22 4.74 -1.20
N ARG A 526 17.62 5.92 -1.65
CA ARG A 526 17.40 7.19 -0.95
C ARG A 526 16.01 7.70 -1.25
N HIS A 527 15.27 8.12 -0.22
CA HIS A 527 13.93 8.69 -0.36
C HIS A 527 13.95 10.22 -0.31
N ASP A 528 13.61 10.84 -1.44
CA ASP A 528 13.71 12.30 -1.65
C ASP A 528 12.34 13.01 -1.58
N LYS A 529 11.51 12.62 -0.60
CA LYS A 529 10.12 13.13 -0.44
C LYS A 529 9.99 14.63 -0.17
N GLU A 530 11.00 15.23 0.46
CA GLU A 530 10.94 16.63 0.93
C GLU A 530 11.10 17.66 -0.20
N GLY A 531 11.51 17.22 -1.41
CA GLY A 531 11.78 18.09 -2.56
C GLY A 531 10.58 18.41 -3.47
N PHE A 532 9.45 17.72 -3.32
CA PHE A 532 8.29 17.84 -4.23
C PHE A 532 7.13 18.64 -3.63
N ALA A 533 6.25 19.16 -4.51
CA ALA A 533 5.23 20.17 -4.23
C ALA A 533 4.45 19.96 -2.91
N GLN A 534 4.81 20.75 -1.88
CA GLN A 534 4.18 20.73 -0.55
C GLN A 534 2.66 20.96 -0.61
N GLU A 535 2.19 21.71 -1.61
CA GLU A 535 0.77 22.01 -1.83
C GLU A 535 -0.03 20.75 -2.19
N ALA A 536 0.49 19.89 -3.06
CA ALA A 536 -0.16 18.62 -3.42
C ALA A 536 -0.17 17.63 -2.23
N ILE A 537 0.90 17.60 -1.43
CA ILE A 537 1.00 16.79 -0.21
C ILE A 537 -0.04 17.24 0.83
N ALA A 538 -0.25 18.55 0.97
CA ALA A 538 -1.26 19.10 1.89
C ALA A 538 -2.68 18.68 1.47
N MET A 539 -3.00 18.74 0.18
CA MET A 539 -4.31 18.32 -0.36
C MET A 539 -4.59 16.82 -0.17
N ALA A 540 -3.55 15.96 -0.19
CA ALA A 540 -3.72 14.52 -0.05
C ALA A 540 -3.79 14.02 1.41
N LYS A 541 -3.51 14.88 2.41
CA LYS A 541 -3.35 14.47 3.82
C LYS A 541 -4.59 13.79 4.41
N VAL A 542 -5.78 14.35 4.18
CA VAL A 542 -7.05 13.80 4.68
C VAL A 542 -7.31 12.43 4.04
N GLY A 543 -7.19 12.35 2.71
CA GLY A 543 -7.36 11.10 1.95
C GLY A 543 -6.41 10.01 2.40
N LYS A 544 -5.14 10.34 2.66
CA LYS A 544 -4.13 9.42 3.19
C LYS A 544 -4.53 8.81 4.54
N GLN A 545 -5.02 9.63 5.48
CA GLN A 545 -5.44 9.16 6.80
C GLN A 545 -6.70 8.29 6.73
N VAL A 546 -7.70 8.69 5.94
CA VAL A 546 -8.90 7.86 5.69
C VAL A 546 -8.53 6.54 5.01
N GLY A 547 -7.57 6.57 4.09
CA GLY A 547 -7.02 5.38 3.44
C GLY A 547 -6.43 4.36 4.40
N ASP A 548 -5.80 4.79 5.51
CA ASP A 548 -5.31 3.86 6.54
C ASP A 548 -6.45 3.19 7.32
N TYR A 549 -7.62 3.82 7.46
CA TYR A 549 -8.80 3.21 8.07
C TYR A 549 -9.44 2.19 7.13
N LEU A 550 -9.59 2.55 5.85
CA LEU A 550 -10.03 1.61 4.81
C LEU A 550 -9.09 0.42 4.71
N ARG A 551 -7.78 0.64 4.88
CA ARG A 551 -6.79 -0.41 4.87
C ARG A 551 -7.05 -1.46 5.95
N ILE A 552 -7.44 -1.06 7.16
CA ILE A 552 -7.81 -2.00 8.24
C ILE A 552 -9.00 -2.85 7.82
N LEU A 553 -10.05 -2.22 7.28
CA LEU A 553 -11.25 -2.92 6.81
C LEU A 553 -10.93 -3.90 5.67
N LEU A 554 -10.26 -3.42 4.63
CA LEU A 554 -9.98 -4.17 3.41
C LEU A 554 -8.96 -5.29 3.63
N PHE A 555 -7.90 -5.08 4.43
CA PHE A 555 -6.91 -6.13 4.69
C PHE A 555 -7.50 -7.26 5.55
N SER A 556 -8.36 -6.92 6.51
CA SER A 556 -9.02 -7.92 7.35
C SER A 556 -9.99 -8.77 6.52
N ALA A 557 -10.87 -8.13 5.74
CA ALA A 557 -11.79 -8.84 4.86
C ALA A 557 -11.09 -9.59 3.71
N TYR A 558 -9.97 -9.07 3.19
CA TYR A 558 -9.15 -9.80 2.22
C TYR A 558 -8.51 -11.04 2.85
N ALA A 559 -8.00 -10.95 4.08
CA ALA A 559 -7.47 -12.13 4.78
C ALA A 559 -8.55 -13.19 5.02
N GLU A 560 -9.79 -12.79 5.29
CA GLU A 560 -10.94 -13.71 5.41
C GLU A 560 -11.30 -14.38 4.08
N ALA A 561 -11.10 -13.68 2.96
CA ALA A 561 -11.41 -14.19 1.63
C ALA A 561 -10.46 -15.28 1.12
N LEU A 562 -9.34 -15.49 1.82
CA LEU A 562 -8.31 -16.44 1.45
C LEU A 562 -8.58 -17.84 2.03
N PRO A 563 -8.10 -18.90 1.36
CA PRO A 563 -8.32 -20.28 1.82
C PRO A 563 -7.54 -20.66 3.11
N GLN A 564 -6.70 -19.75 3.61
CA GLN A 564 -5.90 -19.94 4.82
C GLN A 564 -6.51 -19.14 5.97
N SER A 565 -6.38 -19.63 7.22
CA SER A 565 -6.97 -18.93 8.36
C SER A 565 -6.37 -17.54 8.57
N VAL A 566 -7.23 -16.58 8.94
CA VAL A 566 -6.84 -15.18 9.22
C VAL A 566 -5.70 -15.09 10.24
N SER A 567 -5.74 -15.89 11.31
CA SER A 567 -4.69 -15.91 12.33
C SER A 567 -3.33 -16.29 11.75
N GLN A 568 -3.27 -17.26 10.84
CA GLN A 568 -2.02 -17.68 10.23
C GLN A 568 -1.49 -16.62 9.26
N ILE A 569 -2.36 -16.01 8.46
CA ILE A 569 -1.99 -14.90 7.56
C ILE A 569 -1.46 -13.72 8.37
N LYS A 570 -2.16 -13.35 9.46
CA LYS A 570 -1.74 -12.30 10.38
C LYS A 570 -0.37 -12.60 10.98
N THR A 571 -0.17 -13.79 11.56
CA THR A 571 1.13 -14.17 12.14
C THR A 571 2.26 -14.15 11.10
N ALA A 572 2.00 -14.64 9.88
CA ALA A 572 2.98 -14.65 8.81
C ALA A 572 3.40 -13.25 8.36
N THR A 573 2.53 -12.25 8.52
CA THR A 573 2.71 -10.89 8.03
C THR A 573 2.94 -9.84 9.13
N ALA A 574 2.81 -10.23 10.40
CA ALA A 574 3.03 -9.38 11.57
C ALA A 574 4.52 -9.11 11.82
N PRO A 575 4.91 -7.93 12.33
CA PRO A 575 4.03 -6.89 12.85
C PRO A 575 3.68 -5.80 11.81
N PHE A 576 4.47 -5.62 10.75
CA PHE A 576 4.29 -4.54 9.78
C PHE A 576 2.96 -4.60 9.02
N THR A 577 2.79 -5.60 8.17
CA THR A 577 1.58 -5.75 7.34
C THR A 577 0.42 -6.31 8.16
N GLY A 578 0.72 -7.28 9.03
CA GLY A 578 -0.26 -8.02 9.83
C GLY A 578 -0.99 -7.15 10.86
N CYS A 579 -0.43 -6.01 11.27
CA CYS A 579 -1.13 -5.13 12.20
C CYS A 579 -2.42 -4.53 11.61
N PHE A 580 -2.52 -4.42 10.28
CA PHE A 580 -3.75 -3.97 9.59
C PHE A 580 -4.80 -5.09 9.43
N ILE A 581 -4.47 -6.33 9.79
CA ILE A 581 -5.43 -7.43 9.86
C ILE A 581 -5.94 -7.47 11.31
N SER A 582 -7.16 -7.00 11.54
CA SER A 582 -7.77 -6.92 12.86
C SER A 582 -8.80 -8.02 13.06
N GLN A 583 -8.98 -8.46 14.31
CA GLN A 583 -10.16 -9.26 14.71
C GLN A 583 -11.40 -8.39 14.92
N LEU A 584 -11.20 -7.07 15.03
CA LEU A 584 -12.24 -6.05 15.24
C LEU A 584 -12.07 -4.90 14.23
N PRO A 585 -12.04 -5.18 12.92
CA PRO A 585 -11.72 -4.16 11.90
C PRO A 585 -12.68 -2.96 11.92
N ILE A 586 -13.98 -3.18 12.11
CA ILE A 586 -15.00 -2.13 12.12
C ILE A 586 -14.81 -1.23 13.35
N THR A 587 -14.68 -1.84 14.53
CA THR A 587 -14.47 -1.13 15.79
C THR A 587 -13.20 -0.28 15.76
N VAL A 588 -12.08 -0.85 15.32
CA VAL A 588 -10.80 -0.14 15.27
C VAL A 588 -10.86 1.00 14.26
N ALA A 589 -11.36 0.78 13.04
CA ALA A 589 -11.41 1.82 12.01
C ALA A 589 -12.29 3.02 12.43
N LEU A 590 -13.50 2.75 12.94
CA LEU A 590 -14.46 3.79 13.31
C LEU A 590 -14.08 4.53 14.58
N LEU A 591 -13.50 3.85 15.58
CA LEU A 591 -13.04 4.50 16.81
C LEU A 591 -11.84 5.41 16.53
N ARG A 592 -10.88 4.97 15.70
CA ARG A 592 -9.77 5.84 15.26
C ARG A 592 -10.27 7.07 14.52
N PHE A 593 -11.18 6.88 13.56
CA PHE A 593 -11.78 7.97 12.80
C PHE A 593 -12.42 9.00 13.74
N ALA A 594 -13.27 8.56 14.67
CA ALA A 594 -13.98 9.46 15.57
C ALA A 594 -13.07 10.18 16.58
N LEU A 595 -12.06 9.48 17.12
CA LEU A 595 -11.07 10.09 18.01
C LEU A 595 -10.24 11.14 17.26
N LYS A 596 -9.85 10.85 16.00
CA LYS A 596 -9.10 11.81 15.17
C LYS A 596 -9.88 13.09 14.92
N VAL A 597 -11.16 12.96 14.57
CA VAL A 597 -12.07 14.11 14.39
C VAL A 597 -12.16 14.93 15.69
N ALA A 598 -12.34 14.26 16.83
CA ALA A 598 -12.39 14.94 18.12
C ALA A 598 -11.07 15.66 18.46
N THR A 599 -9.91 15.05 18.17
CA THR A 599 -8.60 15.70 18.34
C THR A 599 -8.48 16.96 17.48
N LEU A 600 -8.95 16.94 16.23
CA LEU A 600 -8.91 18.12 15.36
C LEU A 600 -9.78 19.26 15.90
N PHE A 601 -10.99 18.97 16.39
CA PHE A 601 -11.83 19.98 17.03
C PHE A 601 -11.21 20.53 18.32
N HIS A 602 -10.65 19.67 19.17
CA HIS A 602 -9.97 20.08 20.40
C HIS A 602 -8.76 20.99 20.11
N ALA A 603 -8.04 20.74 19.00
CA ALA A 603 -6.94 21.56 18.53
C ALA A 603 -7.37 22.85 17.80
N GLY A 604 -8.67 23.17 17.75
CA GLY A 604 -9.22 24.35 17.07
C GLY A 604 -9.17 24.27 15.54
N LYS A 605 -8.98 23.08 14.96
CA LYS A 605 -8.85 22.85 13.52
C LYS A 605 -10.18 22.42 12.87
N SER A 606 -11.23 23.19 13.11
CA SER A 606 -12.60 22.80 12.73
C SER A 606 -12.79 22.59 11.23
N GLN A 607 -12.14 23.38 10.37
CA GLN A 607 -12.23 23.21 8.92
C GLN A 607 -11.62 21.87 8.47
N GLU A 608 -10.44 21.51 8.99
CA GLU A 608 -9.81 20.20 8.73
C GLU A 608 -10.69 19.07 9.26
N ALA A 609 -11.32 19.24 10.44
CA ALA A 609 -12.24 18.25 11.01
C ALA A 609 -13.49 18.03 10.14
N ILE A 610 -14.11 19.09 9.63
CA ILE A 610 -15.29 19.01 8.77
C ILE A 610 -14.95 18.31 7.45
N GLU A 611 -13.83 18.68 6.82
CA GLU A 611 -13.35 18.02 5.61
C GLU A 611 -13.06 16.54 5.84
N PHE A 612 -12.49 16.21 7.00
CA PHE A 612 -12.23 14.84 7.43
C PHE A 612 -13.52 14.03 7.60
N ILE A 613 -14.56 14.62 8.19
CA ILE A 613 -15.88 13.98 8.31
C ILE A 613 -16.50 13.75 6.92
N HIS A 614 -16.56 14.79 6.10
CA HIS A 614 -17.16 14.73 4.77
C HIS A 614 -16.52 13.63 3.92
N THR A 615 -15.19 13.58 3.90
CA THR A 615 -14.42 12.60 3.13
C THR A 615 -14.53 11.21 3.77
N GLY A 616 -14.33 11.12 5.08
CA GLY A 616 -14.25 9.85 5.80
C GLY A 616 -15.57 9.11 5.91
N VAL A 617 -16.68 9.80 6.18
CA VAL A 617 -18.02 9.18 6.27
C VAL A 617 -18.38 8.49 4.96
N THR A 618 -18.22 9.20 3.83
CA THR A 618 -18.53 8.69 2.50
C THR A 618 -17.70 7.44 2.18
N GLN A 619 -16.37 7.53 2.33
CA GLN A 619 -15.49 6.41 1.97
C GLN A 619 -15.61 5.23 2.94
N LEU A 620 -15.76 5.47 4.24
CA LEU A 620 -15.93 4.40 5.23
C LEU A 620 -17.28 3.70 5.05
N GLN A 621 -18.34 4.42 4.71
CA GLN A 621 -19.62 3.79 4.39
C GLN A 621 -19.50 2.85 3.19
N GLU A 622 -18.91 3.32 2.08
CA GLU A 622 -18.66 2.47 0.91
C GLU A 622 -17.80 1.25 1.24
N GLY A 623 -16.75 1.44 2.06
CA GLY A 623 -15.87 0.38 2.52
C GLY A 623 -16.60 -0.66 3.37
N LEU A 624 -17.44 -0.22 4.32
CA LEU A 624 -18.26 -1.08 5.16
C LEU A 624 -19.27 -1.88 4.33
N GLU A 625 -19.94 -1.25 3.38
CA GLU A 625 -20.87 -1.93 2.47
C GLU A 625 -20.16 -2.96 1.58
N PHE A 626 -18.91 -2.67 1.17
CA PHE A 626 -18.13 -3.55 0.30
C PHE A 626 -17.66 -4.84 0.98
N ILE A 627 -17.34 -4.78 2.28
CA ILE A 627 -16.83 -5.95 3.03
C ILE A 627 -17.95 -6.81 3.64
N GLN A 628 -19.17 -6.31 3.71
CA GLN A 628 -20.30 -7.01 4.35
C GLN A 628 -21.01 -7.98 3.39
N GLY A 629 -21.71 -8.96 3.98
CA GLY A 629 -22.47 -10.00 3.27
C GLY A 629 -21.76 -11.34 3.14
N ASP A 630 -22.49 -12.38 2.73
CA ASP A 630 -21.96 -13.73 2.51
C ASP A 630 -22.53 -14.33 1.20
N PRO A 631 -21.73 -14.42 0.11
CA PRO A 631 -20.38 -13.87 -0.03
C PRO A 631 -20.42 -12.34 -0.13
N SER A 632 -19.45 -11.66 0.49
CA SER A 632 -19.32 -10.19 0.39
C SER A 632 -18.98 -9.76 -1.04
N LYS A 633 -19.22 -8.48 -1.37
CA LYS A 633 -18.83 -7.93 -2.68
C LYS A 633 -17.31 -7.98 -2.86
N LEU A 634 -16.55 -7.79 -1.78
CA LEU A 634 -15.10 -7.98 -1.78
C LEU A 634 -14.71 -9.39 -2.20
N GLN A 635 -15.30 -10.42 -1.60
CA GLN A 635 -15.04 -11.83 -1.95
C GLN A 635 -15.29 -12.09 -3.44
N GLN A 636 -16.44 -11.63 -3.94
CA GLN A 636 -16.82 -11.81 -5.35
C GLN A 636 -15.81 -11.16 -6.30
N VAL A 637 -15.35 -9.94 -5.98
CA VAL A 637 -14.32 -9.25 -6.77
C VAL A 637 -12.99 -10.00 -6.69
N TYR A 638 -12.55 -10.43 -5.50
CA TYR A 638 -11.32 -11.20 -5.34
C TYR A 638 -11.34 -12.48 -6.18
N ASP A 639 -12.41 -13.28 -6.09
CA ASP A 639 -12.52 -14.54 -6.82
C ASP A 639 -12.51 -14.33 -8.33
N ARG A 640 -13.22 -13.31 -8.83
CA ARG A 640 -13.20 -12.94 -10.25
C ARG A 640 -11.80 -12.51 -10.69
N GLU A 641 -11.12 -11.68 -9.92
CA GLU A 641 -9.79 -11.19 -10.28
C GLU A 641 -8.74 -12.28 -10.26
N ARG A 642 -8.81 -13.20 -9.29
CA ARG A 642 -7.98 -14.40 -9.24
C ARG A 642 -8.14 -15.24 -10.52
N GLN A 643 -9.38 -15.43 -10.97
CA GLN A 643 -9.65 -16.14 -12.24
C GLN A 643 -9.09 -15.38 -13.45
N GLY A 644 -9.20 -14.05 -13.47
CA GLY A 644 -8.61 -13.18 -14.48
C GLY A 644 -7.09 -13.34 -14.60
N TRP A 645 -6.37 -13.28 -13.48
CA TRP A 645 -4.92 -13.48 -13.47
C TRP A 645 -4.51 -14.90 -13.86
N GLN A 646 -5.24 -15.93 -13.41
CA GLN A 646 -5.00 -17.31 -13.84
C GLN A 646 -5.19 -17.48 -15.36
N LEU A 647 -6.21 -16.82 -15.93
CA LEU A 647 -6.45 -16.83 -17.37
C LEU A 647 -5.33 -16.12 -18.13
N PHE A 648 -4.86 -14.97 -17.63
CA PHE A 648 -3.71 -14.23 -18.17
C PHE A 648 -2.46 -15.12 -18.26
N TYR A 649 -2.04 -15.74 -17.15
CA TYR A 649 -0.82 -16.59 -17.16
C TYR A 649 -0.98 -17.85 -18.00
N ARG A 650 -2.19 -18.45 -18.05
CA ARG A 650 -2.47 -19.58 -18.95
C ARG A 650 -2.38 -19.17 -20.41
N ALA A 651 -2.85 -17.97 -20.77
CA ALA A 651 -2.72 -17.45 -22.12
C ALA A 651 -1.24 -17.30 -22.51
N LEU A 652 -0.41 -16.75 -21.61
CA LEU A 652 1.04 -16.62 -21.83
C LEU A 652 1.73 -17.98 -22.03
N GLU A 653 1.39 -18.99 -21.22
CA GLU A 653 1.91 -20.35 -21.42
C GLU A 653 1.49 -20.95 -22.77
N GLY A 654 0.24 -20.70 -23.19
CA GLY A 654 -0.28 -21.16 -24.47
C GLY A 654 0.46 -20.56 -25.67
N ILE A 655 0.63 -19.24 -25.70
CA ILE A 655 1.32 -18.57 -26.81
C ILE A 655 2.81 -18.86 -26.84
N GLU A 656 3.47 -19.00 -25.70
CA GLU A 656 4.90 -19.38 -25.63
C GLU A 656 5.14 -20.74 -26.32
N LYS A 657 4.28 -21.74 -26.03
CA LYS A 657 4.35 -23.05 -26.68
C LYS A 657 4.11 -22.95 -28.19
N ALA A 658 3.14 -22.14 -28.62
CA ALA A 658 2.83 -21.95 -30.03
C ALA A 658 3.95 -21.21 -30.80
N LEU A 659 4.62 -20.25 -30.14
CA LEU A 659 5.81 -19.58 -30.69
C LEU A 659 6.98 -20.55 -30.86
N GLN A 660 7.22 -21.43 -29.87
CA GLN A 660 8.22 -22.49 -29.98
C GLN A 660 7.92 -23.48 -31.11
N ALA A 661 6.63 -23.73 -31.38
CA ALA A 661 6.18 -24.56 -32.50
C ALA A 661 6.18 -23.82 -33.85
N GLY A 662 6.44 -22.51 -33.87
CA GLY A 662 6.47 -21.69 -35.09
C GLY A 662 5.09 -21.48 -35.73
N GLU A 663 4.02 -21.45 -34.93
CA GLU A 663 2.66 -21.29 -35.45
C GLU A 663 2.39 -19.85 -35.95
N ASP A 664 1.85 -19.73 -37.17
CA ASP A 664 1.65 -18.43 -37.84
C ASP A 664 0.80 -17.43 -37.03
N TRP A 665 -0.24 -17.93 -36.35
CA TRP A 665 -1.10 -17.06 -35.54
C TRP A 665 -0.36 -16.51 -34.32
N ALA A 666 0.54 -17.30 -33.72
CA ALA A 666 1.33 -16.89 -32.56
C ALA A 666 2.37 -15.83 -32.96
N LEU A 667 3.02 -16.02 -34.13
CA LEU A 667 3.92 -15.02 -34.72
C LEU A 667 3.20 -13.71 -35.05
N ALA A 668 1.95 -13.77 -35.53
CA ALA A 668 1.13 -12.60 -35.79
C ALA A 668 0.80 -11.84 -34.50
N VAL A 669 0.44 -12.56 -33.43
CA VAL A 669 0.18 -11.97 -32.10
C VAL A 669 1.46 -11.36 -31.52
N GLN A 670 2.61 -12.04 -31.61
CA GLN A 670 3.90 -11.50 -31.17
C GLN A 670 4.22 -10.18 -31.88
N LYS A 671 3.99 -10.12 -33.20
CA LYS A 671 4.19 -8.89 -33.98
C LYS A 671 3.25 -7.77 -33.52
N ALA A 672 1.99 -8.07 -33.21
CA ALA A 672 1.04 -7.09 -32.69
C ALA A 672 1.48 -6.55 -31.33
N ALA A 673 1.93 -7.43 -30.42
CA ALA A 673 2.48 -7.03 -29.13
C ALA A 673 3.71 -6.13 -29.29
N ALA A 674 4.66 -6.50 -30.15
CA ALA A 674 5.85 -5.71 -30.41
C ALA A 674 5.52 -4.31 -30.97
N GLN A 675 4.51 -4.21 -31.84
CA GLN A 675 4.06 -2.91 -32.35
C GLN A 675 3.47 -2.04 -31.25
N ILE A 676 2.58 -2.59 -30.41
CA ILE A 676 1.98 -1.85 -29.29
C ILE A 676 3.05 -1.37 -28.31
N VAL A 677 4.01 -2.22 -27.96
CA VAL A 677 5.14 -1.85 -27.09
C VAL A 677 5.99 -0.74 -27.72
N ALA A 678 6.28 -0.82 -29.02
CA ALA A 678 7.02 0.24 -29.72
C ALA A 678 6.26 1.58 -29.71
N ASP A 679 4.93 1.56 -29.85
CA ASP A 679 4.08 2.75 -29.80
C ASP A 679 4.00 3.37 -28.37
N CYS A 680 4.38 2.60 -27.35
CA CYS A 680 4.50 3.07 -25.97
C CYS A 680 5.83 3.79 -25.69
N ALA A 681 6.82 3.75 -26.58
CA ALA A 681 8.08 4.46 -26.38
C ALA A 681 7.87 6.00 -26.32
N VAL A 682 8.51 6.66 -25.36
CA VAL A 682 8.34 8.11 -25.10
C VAL A 682 9.62 8.94 -25.09
N ASN A 683 10.82 8.34 -25.18
CA ASN A 683 12.10 9.04 -25.20
C ASN A 683 12.99 8.71 -26.40
#